data_AF-A0A1B6IXY0-F1
#
_entry.id   AF-A0A1B6IXY0-F1
#
_cell.length_a   1.000
_cell.length_b   1.000
_cell.length_c   1.000
_cell.angle_alpha   90.00
_cell.angle_beta   90.00
_cell.angle_gamma   90.00
#
_symmetry.space_group_name_H-M   'P 1'
#
loop_
_entity.id
_entity.type
_entity.pdbx_description
1 polymer ?
#
loop_
_entity_poly.entity_id
_entity_poly.type
_entity_poly.pdbx_seq_one_letter_code
_entity_poly.pdbx_strand_id
1 'polypeptide(L)'
;LECEIDNSQDDNSSSEEEESLVHKSSALVQTTVYLITDMERFQPKRKKAKVQRRTFRLLGIKSTTPDELFSRKIDAGEFDEALQLAHMYNLDTDRVRQSQWRNSPVSEDTIRDYLSEISKKRWVFEECHERVPDTLAAARRLIEFGLKITSIQALADLASDESNEDDGETIEDKVSYKQLIKNGEELPSSPTERLSEDQKCLIVTRRTLLRFSDRLHTYEQIINSCEETYDREMYDKFRRQPLVLSAIELAQKSDHRAVGLLLTYQGQGTLPYWLTVLSNFPETTNPAAYKDLLPECSAEGEIFPWEQSKIRDEDWCENSHFDVLEPEEDMSEYSVPERDEQLSVEVVEEWYRNRVYQMEQYSNMVDQPLELVKLARERNIKGLDCLFSELVTLDVLVYDVGMDSISLRDLEVMSHLQKAQALMSESNEDNFVENLRHRLVPFLQRCERLQSLSRRQLLSQFLSEVSSKGLRLPLKMFDYCTKEPHNLIIPETEELIVLALDSVYSYQDTDQLSVVDAILRILPTSSLGTSAAELFDRVEAAQNELRVAVILRGRGHPLNLHYIHSHRADMDAARALFLDLSTTLGNRVPAASDTDWNQLLQDLLQMQNLVFTCVPLNLCYEVYTVAVLASGNSAVVRTAVRSLCCHSEERDRKPLSLQRSVELVLQAATNYFDAAASLTDPNIRLAKSCLNLITEDNPEIQEEKDLITALQLLNEFKINLLPLQVRLCTERMRLIESCLMSRPTAYKDHHKLLSLAHKLRICGKDSRQREGTILVRVANIAFEARDYQHCAEICQQLMERRHAIGWEITQQLGQCGEFWDLATRRRLIAFALVHCPDDKVQEL
;
A
#
# COMPACT_ATOMS: atom_id res chain seq x y z
N LEU A 1 -49.83 60.28 54.56
CA LEU A 1 -49.52 59.87 55.94
C LEU A 1 -48.73 58.58 55.84
N GLU A 2 -47.41 58.65 56.02
CA GLU A 2 -46.57 57.44 56.07
C GLU A 2 -46.57 56.86 57.49
N CYS A 3 -46.70 55.55 57.59
CA CYS A 3 -46.43 54.79 58.81
C CYS A 3 -45.50 53.64 58.41
N GLU A 4 -44.20 53.79 58.68
CA GLU A 4 -43.27 52.66 58.66
C GLU A 4 -43.37 51.89 59.99
N ILE A 5 -43.42 50.56 59.88
CA ILE A 5 -43.58 49.65 61.01
C ILE A 5 -42.18 49.26 61.48
N ASP A 6 -41.73 49.83 62.59
CA ASP A 6 -40.48 49.46 63.25
C ASP A 6 -40.76 48.33 64.27
N ASN A 7 -40.50 47.08 63.89
CA ASN A 7 -40.64 45.92 64.76
C ASN A 7 -39.31 45.66 65.50
N SER A 8 -39.10 46.35 66.62
CA SER A 8 -38.10 45.93 67.60
C SER A 8 -38.75 44.92 68.57
N GLN A 9 -38.41 43.64 68.41
CA GLN A 9 -38.64 42.63 69.44
C GLN A 9 -37.30 42.04 69.89
N ASP A 10 -37.01 42.23 71.17
CA ASP A 10 -35.92 41.61 71.90
C ASP A 10 -35.94 40.08 71.75
N ASP A 11 -34.77 39.55 71.40
CA ASP A 11 -34.44 38.13 71.36
C ASP A 11 -34.76 37.43 72.68
N ASN A 12 -35.70 36.48 72.65
CA ASN A 12 -35.65 35.29 73.50
C ASN A 12 -36.62 34.17 73.04
N SER A 13 -35.99 33.07 72.62
CA SER A 13 -36.45 31.67 72.67
C SER A 13 -37.32 31.09 71.55
N SER A 14 -36.80 29.95 71.07
CA SER A 14 -37.46 28.78 70.49
C SER A 14 -37.74 28.82 69.00
N SER A 15 -36.96 28.00 68.27
CA SER A 15 -37.19 27.57 66.89
C SER A 15 -38.66 27.17 66.66
N GLU A 16 -39.37 27.94 65.85
CA GLU A 16 -40.58 27.48 65.19
C GLU A 16 -40.14 26.74 63.93
N GLU A 17 -39.90 25.43 64.06
CA GLU A 17 -39.86 24.51 62.91
C GLU A 17 -41.19 24.59 62.17
N GLU A 18 -41.14 24.66 60.84
CA GLU A 18 -42.32 24.65 59.96
C GLU A 18 -43.27 23.49 60.32
N GLU A 19 -44.47 23.82 60.80
CA GLU A 19 -45.49 22.82 61.19
C GLU A 19 -45.91 21.99 59.98
N SER A 20 -45.32 20.80 59.83
CA SER A 20 -45.69 19.82 58.81
C SER A 20 -47.17 19.41 58.94
N LEU A 21 -47.80 19.08 57.80
CA LEU A 21 -49.20 18.59 57.72
C LEU A 21 -49.50 17.43 58.69
N VAL A 22 -48.46 16.67 59.07
CA VAL A 22 -48.52 15.54 60.02
C VAL A 22 -48.78 16.02 61.46
N HIS A 23 -48.24 17.18 61.85
CA HIS A 23 -48.51 17.75 63.18
C HIS A 23 -49.94 18.28 63.30
N LYS A 24 -50.51 18.83 62.22
CA LYS A 24 -51.90 19.30 62.18
C LYS A 24 -52.90 18.13 62.24
N SER A 25 -52.64 17.03 61.53
CA SER A 25 -53.48 15.83 61.62
C SER A 25 -53.36 15.13 62.97
N SER A 26 -52.16 15.05 63.54
CA SER A 26 -51.92 14.52 64.89
C SER A 26 -52.67 15.31 65.97
N ALA A 27 -52.62 16.65 65.93
CA ALA A 27 -53.33 17.52 66.87
C ALA A 27 -54.87 17.37 66.77
N LEU A 28 -55.40 17.19 65.55
CA LEU A 28 -56.82 16.96 65.32
C LEU A 28 -57.27 15.59 65.90
N VAL A 29 -56.47 14.54 65.67
CA VAL A 29 -56.71 13.21 66.24
C VAL A 29 -56.67 13.25 67.75
N GLN A 30 -55.68 13.92 68.34
CA GLN A 30 -55.54 14.03 69.79
C GLN A 30 -56.74 14.76 70.42
N THR A 31 -57.22 15.83 69.77
CA THR A 31 -58.40 16.58 70.20
C THR A 31 -59.68 15.75 70.08
N THR A 32 -59.81 14.96 69.00
CA THR A 32 -60.96 14.07 68.77
C THR A 32 -60.98 12.92 69.77
N VAL A 33 -59.83 12.33 70.06
CA VAL A 33 -59.69 11.25 71.05
C VAL A 33 -60.02 11.76 72.46
N TYR A 34 -59.59 12.97 72.82
CA TYR A 34 -59.98 13.59 74.10
C TYR A 34 -61.49 13.78 74.22
N LEU A 35 -62.17 14.31 73.19
CA LEU A 35 -63.62 14.52 73.17
C LEU A 35 -64.44 13.22 73.29
N ILE A 36 -63.91 12.10 72.79
CA ILE A 36 -64.60 10.80 72.82
C ILE A 36 -64.34 10.04 74.12
N THR A 37 -63.12 10.14 74.65
CA THR A 37 -62.67 9.27 75.76
C THR A 37 -62.59 9.97 77.11
N ASP A 38 -62.63 11.29 77.15
CA ASP A 38 -62.43 12.14 78.34
C ASP A 38 -61.15 11.80 79.14
N MET A 39 -60.17 11.15 78.50
CA MET A 39 -58.90 10.79 79.11
C MET A 39 -57.97 12.00 79.16
N GLU A 40 -57.59 12.44 80.36
CA GLU A 40 -56.76 13.64 80.61
C GLU A 40 -55.43 13.67 79.83
N ARG A 41 -54.87 12.50 79.47
CA ARG A 41 -53.61 12.39 78.72
C ARG A 41 -53.69 13.02 77.32
N PHE A 42 -54.87 13.12 76.72
CA PHE A 42 -55.07 13.68 75.39
C PHE A 42 -55.57 15.14 75.40
N GLN A 43 -55.64 15.79 76.57
CA GLN A 43 -56.14 17.16 76.69
C GLN A 43 -55.24 18.15 75.93
N PRO A 44 -55.77 18.92 74.96
CA PRO A 44 -54.97 19.89 74.20
C PRO A 44 -54.49 21.05 75.08
N LYS A 45 -53.20 21.42 74.95
CA LYS A 45 -52.59 22.51 75.73
C LYS A 45 -53.22 23.87 75.35
N ARG A 46 -53.75 24.61 76.34
CA ARG A 46 -54.33 25.95 76.12
C ARG A 46 -53.23 26.96 75.71
N LYS A 47 -53.33 27.54 74.49
CA LYS A 47 -52.48 28.66 74.05
C LYS A 47 -52.88 29.93 74.84
N LYS A 48 -51.90 30.60 75.48
CA LYS A 48 -52.13 31.89 76.16
C LYS A 48 -52.39 32.98 75.11
N ALA A 49 -53.44 33.78 75.27
CA ALA A 49 -53.72 34.91 74.38
C ALA A 49 -52.61 35.97 74.49
N LYS A 50 -51.83 36.16 73.41
CA LYS A 50 -50.90 37.29 73.27
C LYS A 50 -51.70 38.53 72.86
N VAL A 51 -51.81 39.52 73.73
CA VAL A 51 -52.31 40.86 73.38
C VAL A 51 -51.19 41.59 72.63
N GLN A 52 -51.32 41.77 71.32
CA GLN A 52 -50.44 42.67 70.56
C GLN A 52 -50.85 44.11 70.84
N ARG A 53 -50.01 44.85 71.58
CA ARG A 53 -50.08 46.32 71.60
C ARG A 53 -49.28 46.86 70.42
N ARG A 54 -49.95 47.47 69.44
CA ARG A 54 -49.30 48.26 68.39
C ARG A 54 -49.27 49.72 68.82
N THR A 55 -48.08 50.26 69.08
CA THR A 55 -47.86 51.69 69.34
C THR A 55 -47.47 52.36 68.03
N PHE A 56 -48.33 53.23 67.50
CA PHE A 56 -48.03 54.05 66.33
C PHE A 56 -47.35 55.35 66.78
N ARG A 57 -46.20 55.67 66.19
CA ARG A 57 -45.47 56.92 66.46
C ARG A 57 -45.34 57.68 65.14
N LEU A 58 -45.90 58.89 65.08
CA LEU A 58 -45.78 59.76 63.91
C LEU A 58 -44.33 60.27 63.82
N LEU A 59 -43.57 59.78 62.85
CA LEU A 59 -42.14 60.11 62.69
C LEU A 59 -41.91 61.46 62.00
N GLY A 60 -42.85 61.93 61.18
CA GLY A 60 -42.78 63.25 60.53
C GLY A 60 -43.91 63.49 59.52
N ILE A 61 -44.13 64.75 59.16
CA ILE A 61 -45.03 65.17 58.09
C ILE A 61 -44.15 65.71 56.95
N LYS A 62 -44.13 65.02 55.82
CA LYS A 62 -43.40 65.43 54.62
C LYS A 62 -44.38 66.04 53.61
N SER A 63 -44.09 67.23 53.10
CA SER A 63 -44.82 67.78 51.96
C SER A 63 -44.36 67.04 50.70
N THR A 64 -45.22 66.20 50.13
CA THR A 64 -44.98 65.52 48.86
C THR A 64 -45.82 66.17 47.78
N THR A 65 -45.24 66.38 46.59
CA THR A 65 -46.03 66.83 45.43
C THR A 65 -46.95 65.70 44.95
N PRO A 66 -48.06 66.03 44.24
CA PRO A 66 -48.91 65.01 43.62
C PRO A 66 -48.12 64.05 42.70
N ASP A 67 -47.12 64.55 41.97
CA ASP A 67 -46.24 63.73 41.11
C ASP A 67 -45.34 62.76 41.88
N GLU A 68 -44.78 63.18 43.02
CA GLU A 68 -43.97 62.31 43.89
C GLU A 68 -44.84 61.22 44.53
N LEU A 69 -46.05 61.59 44.98
CA LEU A 69 -47.01 60.65 45.55
C LEU A 69 -47.51 59.67 44.47
N PHE A 70 -47.79 60.15 43.27
CA PHE A 70 -48.17 59.35 42.10
C PHE A 70 -47.07 58.36 41.70
N SER A 71 -45.82 58.79 41.58
CA SER A 71 -44.69 57.91 41.24
C SER A 71 -44.50 56.84 42.31
N ARG A 72 -44.58 57.21 43.60
CA ARG A 72 -44.48 56.25 44.70
C ARG A 72 -45.63 55.22 44.71
N LYS A 73 -46.85 55.65 44.39
CA LYS A 73 -48.02 54.75 44.33
C LYS A 73 -47.89 53.74 43.19
N ILE A 74 -47.32 54.17 42.06
CA ILE A 74 -46.93 53.27 40.96
C ILE A 74 -45.87 52.27 41.44
N ASP A 75 -44.80 52.75 42.10
CA ASP A 75 -43.72 51.89 42.61
C ASP A 75 -44.20 50.88 43.67
N ALA A 76 -45.24 51.24 44.44
CA ALA A 76 -45.88 50.39 45.45
C ALA A 76 -46.88 49.37 44.86
N GLY A 77 -47.20 49.44 43.57
CA GLY A 77 -48.19 48.57 42.90
C GLY A 77 -49.66 48.93 43.18
N GLU A 78 -49.93 50.10 43.76
CA GLU A 78 -51.29 50.57 44.09
C GLU A 78 -51.91 51.33 42.91
N PHE A 79 -52.12 50.61 41.80
CA PHE A 79 -52.45 51.22 40.50
C PHE A 79 -53.83 51.89 40.46
N ASP A 80 -54.83 51.39 41.18
CA ASP A 80 -56.17 51.99 41.21
C ASP A 80 -56.17 53.36 41.88
N GLU A 81 -55.41 53.52 42.97
CA GLU A 81 -55.22 54.80 43.63
C GLU A 81 -54.37 55.74 42.76
N ALA A 82 -53.35 55.21 42.08
CA ALA A 82 -52.55 55.98 41.12
C ALA A 82 -53.38 56.50 39.94
N LEU A 83 -54.28 55.69 39.37
CA LEU A 83 -55.21 56.13 38.30
C LEU A 83 -56.16 57.22 38.78
N GLN A 84 -56.71 57.09 40.00
CA GLN A 84 -57.54 58.14 40.60
C GLN A 84 -56.77 59.44 40.76
N LEU A 85 -55.52 59.38 41.24
CA LEU A 85 -54.64 60.54 41.35
C LEU A 85 -54.30 61.15 39.99
N ALA A 86 -54.07 60.34 38.97
CA ALA A 86 -53.82 60.82 37.61
C ALA A 86 -55.02 61.59 37.06
N HIS A 87 -56.25 61.07 37.23
CA HIS A 87 -57.46 61.77 36.82
C HIS A 87 -57.73 63.03 37.65
N MET A 88 -57.43 63.02 38.95
CA MET A 88 -57.63 64.17 39.83
C MET A 88 -56.67 65.32 39.55
N TYR A 89 -55.42 65.03 39.17
CA TYR A 89 -54.36 66.02 38.98
C TYR A 89 -53.92 66.19 37.51
N ASN A 90 -54.65 65.59 36.56
CA ASN A 90 -54.35 65.59 35.13
C ASN A 90 -52.91 65.11 34.81
N LEU A 91 -52.48 64.05 35.50
CA LEU A 91 -51.18 63.41 35.27
C LEU A 91 -51.32 62.33 34.19
N ASP A 92 -50.19 61.96 33.60
CA ASP A 92 -50.13 60.99 32.51
C ASP A 92 -50.56 59.58 32.96
N THR A 93 -51.77 59.17 32.52
CA THR A 93 -52.34 57.85 32.81
C THR A 93 -51.54 56.71 32.18
N ASP A 94 -50.80 56.99 31.08
CA ASP A 94 -49.97 55.98 30.43
C ASP A 94 -48.87 55.50 31.39
N ARG A 95 -48.35 56.35 32.30
CA ARG A 95 -47.32 55.92 33.27
C ARG A 95 -47.81 54.79 34.18
N VAL A 96 -49.08 54.80 34.57
CA VAL A 96 -49.66 53.73 35.39
C VAL A 96 -49.81 52.47 34.55
N ARG A 97 -50.38 52.58 33.35
CA ARG A 97 -50.61 51.45 32.44
C ARG A 97 -49.31 50.81 31.95
N GLN A 98 -48.27 51.61 31.68
CA GLN A 98 -46.92 51.15 31.34
C GLN A 98 -46.30 50.33 32.49
N SER A 99 -46.51 50.76 33.74
CA SER A 99 -46.05 50.00 34.92
C SER A 99 -46.85 48.71 35.13
N GLN A 100 -48.18 48.76 34.95
CA GLN A 100 -49.04 47.56 34.99
C GLN A 100 -48.62 46.54 33.93
N TRP A 101 -48.38 46.99 32.70
CA TRP A 101 -47.89 46.16 31.60
C TRP A 101 -46.57 45.46 31.94
N ARG A 102 -45.55 46.22 32.38
CA ARG A 102 -44.21 45.70 32.69
C ARG A 102 -44.21 44.63 33.79
N ASN A 103 -45.10 44.78 34.77
CA ASN A 103 -45.24 43.87 35.91
C ASN A 103 -46.21 42.70 35.66
N SER A 104 -46.87 42.66 34.50
CA SER A 104 -47.82 41.61 34.13
C SER A 104 -47.23 40.66 33.08
N PRO A 105 -47.61 39.37 33.09
CA PRO A 105 -47.31 38.49 31.98
C PRO A 105 -48.10 38.93 30.73
N VAL A 106 -47.50 38.73 29.56
CA VAL A 106 -48.19 39.06 28.31
C VAL A 106 -49.28 38.02 28.04
N SER A 107 -50.50 38.47 27.84
CA SER A 107 -51.67 37.66 27.56
C SER A 107 -52.68 38.47 26.75
N GLU A 108 -53.68 37.82 26.17
CA GLU A 108 -54.75 38.51 25.44
C GLU A 108 -55.48 39.54 26.34
N ASP A 109 -55.69 39.21 27.61
CA ASP A 109 -56.34 40.08 28.57
C ASP A 109 -55.46 41.28 28.93
N THR A 110 -54.18 41.08 29.21
CA THR A 110 -53.27 42.20 29.57
C THR A 110 -52.97 43.12 28.39
N ILE A 111 -52.97 42.60 27.15
CA ILE A 111 -52.87 43.42 25.94
C ILE A 111 -54.10 44.34 25.80
N ARG A 112 -55.31 43.80 25.99
CA ARG A 112 -56.57 44.55 25.90
C ARG A 112 -56.75 45.54 27.05
N ASP A 113 -56.39 45.16 28.26
CA ASP A 113 -56.70 45.95 29.44
C ASP A 113 -55.67 47.06 29.68
N TYR A 114 -54.42 46.88 29.22
CA TYR A 114 -53.33 47.85 29.43
C TYR A 114 -52.76 48.41 28.12
N LEU A 115 -52.24 47.55 27.23
CA LEU A 115 -51.45 47.98 26.07
C LEU A 115 -52.29 48.75 25.03
N SER A 116 -53.55 48.35 24.78
CA SER A 116 -54.43 49.05 23.82
C SER A 116 -54.94 50.40 24.30
N GLU A 117 -54.90 50.66 25.60
CA GLU A 117 -55.38 51.90 26.23
C GLU A 117 -54.27 52.97 26.36
N ILE A 118 -53.05 52.67 25.93
CA ILE A 118 -51.91 53.61 25.99
C ILE A 118 -51.97 54.57 24.80
N SER A 119 -51.90 55.87 25.08
CA SER A 119 -52.02 56.91 24.05
C SER A 119 -50.76 57.08 23.20
N LYS A 120 -49.57 56.86 23.79
CA LYS A 120 -48.26 57.03 23.13
C LYS A 120 -47.94 55.87 22.18
N LYS A 121 -48.32 56.00 20.90
CA LYS A 121 -48.13 54.98 19.86
C LYS A 121 -46.67 54.49 19.70
N ARG A 122 -45.68 55.40 19.72
CA ARG A 122 -44.25 55.01 19.62
C ARG A 122 -43.82 54.03 20.72
N TRP A 123 -44.27 54.27 21.95
CA TRP A 123 -43.96 53.37 23.07
C TRP A 123 -44.62 52.00 22.90
N VAL A 124 -45.86 51.97 22.40
CA VAL A 124 -46.56 50.71 22.09
C VAL A 124 -45.85 49.94 20.97
N PHE A 125 -45.33 50.64 19.95
CA PHE A 125 -44.52 50.03 18.89
C PHE A 125 -43.23 49.42 19.43
N GLU A 126 -42.49 50.16 20.27
CA GLU A 126 -41.28 49.67 20.95
C GLU A 126 -41.56 48.44 21.82
N GLU A 127 -42.66 48.39 22.55
CA GLU A 127 -43.01 47.22 23.37
C GLU A 127 -43.43 46.00 22.54
N CYS A 128 -44.16 46.20 21.43
CA CYS A 128 -44.46 45.12 20.49
C CYS A 128 -43.19 44.57 19.81
N HIS A 129 -42.17 45.43 19.66
CA HIS A 129 -40.87 45.07 19.13
C HIS A 129 -39.99 44.33 20.16
N GLU A 130 -39.82 44.89 21.36
CA GLU A 130 -38.86 44.43 22.35
C GLU A 130 -39.37 43.29 23.24
N ARG A 131 -40.62 43.33 23.69
CA ARG A 131 -41.14 42.37 24.67
C ARG A 131 -41.34 40.98 24.05
N VAL A 132 -40.74 39.95 24.65
CA VAL A 132 -41.00 38.54 24.29
C VAL A 132 -41.87 37.86 25.34
N PRO A 133 -43.06 37.36 24.96
CA PRO A 133 -43.93 36.61 25.87
C PRO A 133 -43.37 35.24 26.27
N ASP A 134 -43.80 34.72 27.41
CA ASP A 134 -43.36 33.41 27.93
C ASP A 134 -44.07 32.22 27.25
N THR A 135 -45.13 32.46 26.46
CA THR A 135 -45.89 31.42 25.78
C THR A 135 -46.04 31.72 24.29
N LEU A 136 -46.09 30.66 23.48
CA LEU A 136 -46.30 30.75 22.02
C LEU A 136 -47.59 31.51 21.68
N ALA A 137 -48.69 31.19 22.36
CA ALA A 137 -49.97 31.86 22.17
C ALA A 137 -49.87 33.37 22.45
N ALA A 138 -49.21 33.77 23.55
CA ALA A 138 -49.04 35.18 23.88
C ALA A 138 -48.12 35.91 22.88
N ALA A 139 -47.05 35.26 22.40
CA ALA A 139 -46.18 35.79 21.34
C ALA A 139 -46.97 36.08 20.06
N ARG A 140 -47.82 35.14 19.64
CA ARG A 140 -48.71 35.33 18.48
C ARG A 140 -49.66 36.50 18.70
N ARG A 141 -50.35 36.57 19.84
CA ARG A 141 -51.30 37.66 20.14
C ARG A 141 -50.64 39.03 20.19
N LEU A 142 -49.42 39.14 20.71
CA LEU A 142 -48.68 40.39 20.77
C LEU A 142 -48.32 40.90 19.36
N ILE A 143 -47.86 40.00 18.48
CA ILE A 143 -47.54 40.33 17.09
C ILE A 143 -48.81 40.71 16.31
N GLU A 144 -49.89 39.93 16.43
CA GLU A 144 -51.19 40.23 15.81
C GLU A 144 -51.72 41.60 16.25
N PHE A 145 -51.61 41.93 17.54
CA PHE A 145 -51.97 43.24 18.07
C PHE A 145 -51.11 44.35 17.43
N GLY A 146 -49.79 44.17 17.38
CA GLY A 146 -48.87 45.09 16.72
C GLY A 146 -49.19 45.31 15.23
N LEU A 147 -49.52 44.25 14.50
CA LEU A 147 -49.91 44.32 13.08
C LEU A 147 -51.25 45.02 12.88
N LYS A 148 -52.17 44.93 13.85
CA LYS A 148 -53.47 45.61 13.81
C LYS A 148 -53.32 47.13 14.01
N ILE A 149 -52.50 47.55 14.98
CA ILE A 149 -52.27 48.98 15.26
C ILE A 149 -51.38 49.66 14.21
N THR A 150 -50.58 48.90 13.45
CA THR A 150 -49.76 49.37 12.33
C THR A 150 -50.44 49.16 10.96
N SER A 151 -51.77 49.08 10.91
CA SER A 151 -52.50 48.87 9.65
C SER A 151 -52.36 50.05 8.67
N ILE A 152 -52.68 49.81 7.39
CA ILE A 152 -52.72 50.85 6.34
C ILE A 152 -53.60 52.05 6.73
N GLN A 153 -54.66 51.80 7.51
CA GLN A 153 -55.55 52.85 8.03
C GLN A 153 -54.84 53.72 9.07
N ALA A 154 -54.02 53.12 9.95
CA ALA A 154 -53.24 53.85 10.93
C ALA A 154 -52.19 54.76 10.29
N LEU A 155 -51.58 54.33 9.17
CA LEU A 155 -50.70 55.18 8.35
C LEU A 155 -51.45 56.40 7.78
N ALA A 156 -52.68 56.19 7.30
CA ALA A 156 -53.53 57.25 6.74
C ALA A 156 -54.07 58.21 7.80
N ASP A 157 -54.26 57.75 9.04
CA ASP A 157 -54.68 58.60 10.16
C ASP A 157 -53.54 59.51 10.65
N LEU A 158 -52.31 59.00 10.69
CA LEU A 158 -51.12 59.83 10.99
C LEU A 158 -50.88 60.92 9.94
N ALA A 159 -51.27 60.67 8.68
CA ALA A 159 -51.19 61.68 7.62
C ALA A 159 -52.18 62.85 7.81
N SER A 160 -53.21 62.70 8.66
CA SER A 160 -54.27 63.70 8.84
C SER A 160 -54.12 64.60 10.07
N ASP A 161 -53.27 64.24 11.03
CA ASP A 161 -53.09 65.05 12.25
C ASP A 161 -52.13 66.24 12.05
N GLU A 162 -51.29 66.21 11.01
CA GLU A 162 -50.38 67.32 10.66
C GLU A 162 -51.07 68.47 9.89
N SER A 163 -52.41 68.44 9.72
CA SER A 163 -53.15 69.48 8.97
C SER A 163 -53.84 70.54 9.83
N ASN A 164 -53.45 70.72 11.10
CA ASN A 164 -54.06 71.71 12.00
C ASN A 164 -53.08 72.76 12.56
N GLU A 165 -51.94 72.98 11.91
CA GLU A 165 -51.19 74.24 12.09
C GLU A 165 -51.37 75.10 10.84
N ASP A 166 -52.12 76.18 11.05
CA ASP A 166 -52.41 77.28 10.14
C ASP A 166 -51.11 77.99 9.75
N ASP A 167 -50.52 77.60 8.62
CA ASP A 167 -49.65 78.47 7.83
C ASP A 167 -50.07 78.36 6.36
N GLY A 168 -50.69 79.43 5.87
CA GLY A 168 -51.25 79.50 4.54
C GLY A 168 -50.20 79.47 3.46
N GLU A 169 -50.08 78.34 2.75
CA GLU A 169 -49.62 78.29 1.37
C GLU A 169 -50.43 77.26 0.55
N THR A 170 -50.64 77.65 -0.70
CA THR A 170 -51.60 77.19 -1.71
C THR A 170 -51.74 75.67 -1.87
N ILE A 171 -52.99 75.23 -1.89
CA ILE A 171 -53.47 73.88 -2.21
C ILE A 171 -53.32 73.64 -3.71
N GLU A 172 -52.45 72.72 -4.10
CA GLU A 172 -52.61 71.83 -5.26
C GLU A 172 -51.60 70.67 -5.12
N ASP A 173 -52.09 69.42 -5.14
CA ASP A 173 -51.37 68.14 -5.12
C ASP A 173 -50.83 67.56 -3.78
N LYS A 174 -51.55 67.74 -2.65
CA LYS A 174 -51.41 66.83 -1.49
C LYS A 174 -52.38 65.65 -1.61
N VAL A 175 -51.87 64.52 -2.07
CA VAL A 175 -52.64 63.28 -2.21
C VAL A 175 -53.12 62.79 -0.84
N SER A 176 -54.44 62.75 -0.63
CA SER A 176 -55.04 62.26 0.60
C SER A 176 -55.11 60.73 0.60
N TYR A 177 -54.24 60.08 1.37
CA TYR A 177 -54.24 58.61 1.56
C TYR A 177 -55.63 58.07 1.96
N LYS A 178 -56.45 58.86 2.68
CA LYS A 178 -57.83 58.52 3.06
C LYS A 178 -58.79 58.38 1.87
N GLN A 179 -58.55 59.08 0.76
CA GLN A 179 -59.41 59.00 -0.44
C GLN A 179 -59.05 57.79 -1.30
N LEU A 180 -57.76 57.47 -1.42
CA LEU A 180 -57.27 56.31 -2.16
C LEU A 180 -57.69 54.98 -1.53
N ILE A 181 -57.58 54.87 -0.20
CA ILE A 181 -57.99 53.67 0.56
C ILE A 181 -59.51 53.43 0.45
N LYS A 182 -60.32 54.49 0.41
CA LYS A 182 -61.78 54.38 0.22
C LYS A 182 -62.18 53.96 -1.20
N ASN A 183 -61.35 54.25 -2.20
CA ASN A 183 -61.61 53.95 -3.60
C ASN A 183 -61.02 52.60 -4.06
N GLY A 184 -60.27 51.90 -3.20
CA GLY A 184 -59.64 50.62 -3.54
C GLY A 184 -58.44 50.75 -4.48
N GLU A 185 -57.81 51.92 -4.54
CA GLU A 185 -56.64 52.19 -5.38
C GLU A 185 -55.32 51.92 -4.62
N GLU A 186 -54.31 51.40 -5.33
CA GLU A 186 -52.95 51.19 -4.79
C GLU A 186 -52.31 52.53 -4.37
N LEU A 187 -51.49 52.52 -3.30
CA LEU A 187 -50.81 53.74 -2.84
C LEU A 187 -50.00 54.37 -3.99
N PRO A 188 -50.06 55.69 -4.19
CA PRO A 188 -49.28 56.35 -5.23
C PRO A 188 -47.79 56.22 -4.95
N SER A 189 -47.03 56.04 -6.03
CA SER A 189 -45.56 56.06 -6.11
C SER A 189 -44.98 57.42 -5.72
N SER A 190 -45.09 57.80 -4.45
CA SER A 190 -44.42 58.99 -3.92
C SER A 190 -43.10 58.60 -3.24
N PRO A 191 -42.02 59.39 -3.43
CA PRO A 191 -40.70 59.05 -2.91
C PRO A 191 -40.72 59.07 -1.37
N THR A 192 -40.01 58.09 -0.77
CA THR A 192 -39.82 57.84 0.67
C THR A 192 -39.44 59.08 1.48
N GLU A 193 -38.91 60.10 0.81
CA GLU A 193 -38.55 61.43 1.34
C GLU A 193 -39.76 62.26 1.83
N ARG A 194 -40.99 61.96 1.37
CA ARG A 194 -42.21 62.70 1.71
C ARG A 194 -42.97 62.14 2.93
N LEU A 195 -42.47 61.08 3.54
CA LEU A 195 -43.09 60.46 4.72
C LEU A 195 -42.62 61.16 6.00
N SER A 196 -43.55 61.43 6.92
CA SER A 196 -43.25 61.89 8.28
C SER A 196 -42.44 60.85 9.05
N GLU A 197 -41.63 61.27 10.02
CA GLU A 197 -40.83 60.35 10.85
C GLU A 197 -41.72 59.34 11.60
N ASP A 198 -42.95 59.73 11.98
CA ASP A 198 -43.93 58.82 12.57
C ASP A 198 -44.45 57.78 11.58
N GLN A 199 -44.59 58.15 10.30
CA GLN A 199 -44.99 57.25 9.24
C GLN A 199 -43.87 56.27 8.89
N LYS A 200 -42.62 56.74 8.83
CA LYS A 200 -41.44 55.87 8.67
C LYS A 200 -41.32 54.89 9.83
N CYS A 201 -41.43 55.37 11.07
CA CYS A 201 -41.41 54.52 12.27
C CYS A 201 -42.51 53.45 12.24
N LEU A 202 -43.74 53.80 11.82
CA LEU A 202 -44.84 52.83 11.67
C LEU A 202 -44.51 51.76 10.62
N ILE A 203 -43.99 52.15 9.45
CA ILE A 203 -43.63 51.24 8.36
C ILE A 203 -42.49 50.28 8.80
N VAL A 204 -41.43 50.81 9.41
CA VAL A 204 -40.32 50.02 9.95
C VAL A 204 -40.80 49.03 11.01
N THR A 205 -41.67 49.49 11.93
CA THR A 205 -42.28 48.65 12.96
C THR A 205 -43.12 47.54 12.32
N ARG A 206 -43.94 47.85 11.32
CA ARG A 206 -44.76 46.86 10.61
C ARG A 206 -43.91 45.82 9.91
N ARG A 207 -42.89 46.22 9.13
CA ARG A 207 -41.95 45.29 8.47
C ARG A 207 -41.26 44.38 9.50
N THR A 208 -40.88 44.93 10.65
CA THR A 208 -40.23 44.15 11.71
C THR A 208 -41.18 43.15 12.36
N LEU A 209 -42.43 43.55 12.63
CA LEU A 209 -43.46 42.65 13.18
C LEU A 209 -43.86 41.56 12.19
N LEU A 210 -43.93 41.87 10.90
CA LEU A 210 -44.14 40.89 9.84
C LEU A 210 -43.00 39.88 9.80
N ARG A 211 -41.74 40.33 9.86
CA ARG A 211 -40.56 39.45 9.98
C ARG A 211 -40.64 38.57 11.23
N PHE A 212 -41.01 39.12 12.38
CA PHE A 212 -41.19 38.34 13.61
C PHE A 212 -42.34 37.34 13.51
N SER A 213 -43.43 37.69 12.81
CA SER A 213 -44.55 36.80 12.53
C SER A 213 -44.10 35.61 11.68
N ASP A 214 -43.38 35.88 10.59
CA ASP A 214 -42.88 34.84 9.68
C ASP A 214 -41.87 33.92 10.39
N ARG A 215 -40.98 34.50 11.19
CA ARG A 215 -40.06 33.73 12.04
C ARG A 215 -40.78 32.96 13.15
N LEU A 216 -41.83 33.52 13.77
CA LEU A 216 -42.62 32.80 14.76
C LEU A 216 -43.31 31.59 14.13
N HIS A 217 -43.86 31.75 12.93
CA HIS A 217 -44.45 30.65 12.17
C HIS A 217 -43.42 29.54 11.91
N THR A 218 -42.23 29.89 11.41
CA THR A 218 -41.17 28.89 11.18
C THR A 218 -40.70 28.24 12.48
N TYR A 219 -40.52 29.00 13.55
CA TYR A 219 -40.15 28.48 14.87
C TYR A 219 -41.21 27.53 15.42
N GLU A 220 -42.49 27.87 15.27
CA GLU A 220 -43.63 27.02 15.62
C GLU A 220 -43.56 25.67 14.88
N GLN A 221 -43.23 25.67 13.59
CA GLN A 221 -43.06 24.42 12.83
C GLN A 221 -41.86 23.60 13.31
N ILE A 222 -40.75 24.26 13.68
CA ILE A 222 -39.55 23.60 14.22
C ILE A 222 -39.89 22.87 15.53
N ILE A 223 -40.65 23.50 16.42
CA ILE A 223 -41.06 22.92 17.71
C ILE A 223 -42.31 22.02 17.62
N ASN A 224 -42.73 21.62 16.42
CA ASN A 224 -43.94 20.80 16.20
C ASN A 224 -45.25 21.40 16.74
N SER A 225 -45.35 22.73 16.82
CA SER A 225 -46.49 23.42 17.43
C SER A 225 -46.76 22.99 18.90
N CYS A 226 -45.74 22.48 19.59
CA CYS A 226 -45.85 22.08 20.99
C CYS A 226 -45.55 23.26 21.92
N GLU A 227 -46.55 23.74 22.66
CA GLU A 227 -46.40 24.88 23.57
C GLU A 227 -45.40 24.61 24.70
N GLU A 228 -45.26 23.36 25.14
CA GLU A 228 -44.32 22.98 26.22
C GLU A 228 -42.85 23.10 25.81
N THR A 229 -42.56 23.06 24.51
CA THR A 229 -41.20 23.20 23.96
C THR A 229 -40.86 24.64 23.57
N TYR A 230 -41.79 25.58 23.73
CA TYR A 230 -41.53 26.99 23.48
C TYR A 230 -40.60 27.55 24.55
N ASP A 231 -39.41 27.99 24.12
CA ASP A 231 -38.47 28.72 24.96
C ASP A 231 -38.39 30.19 24.52
N ARG A 232 -38.63 31.10 25.47
CA ARG A 232 -38.64 32.56 25.27
C ARG A 232 -37.29 33.09 24.83
N GLU A 233 -36.20 32.61 25.42
CA GLU A 233 -34.84 33.09 25.14
C GLU A 233 -34.38 32.59 23.77
N MET A 234 -34.71 31.34 23.43
CA MET A 234 -34.41 30.75 22.13
C MET A 234 -35.19 31.47 21.01
N TYR A 235 -36.46 31.80 21.23
CA TYR A 235 -37.24 32.57 20.25
C TYR A 235 -36.74 34.03 20.12
N ASP A 236 -36.39 34.70 21.23
CA ASP A 236 -35.85 36.06 21.18
C ASP A 236 -34.53 36.10 20.39
N LYS A 237 -33.66 35.11 20.60
CA LYS A 237 -32.45 34.93 19.81
C LYS A 237 -32.79 34.69 18.33
N PHE A 238 -33.66 33.73 18.04
CA PHE A 238 -34.03 33.33 16.67
C PHE A 238 -34.67 34.47 15.87
N ARG A 239 -35.54 35.29 16.49
CA ARG A 239 -36.24 36.37 15.78
C ARG A 239 -35.33 37.56 15.43
N ARG A 240 -34.18 37.72 16.11
CA ARG A 240 -33.21 38.81 15.90
C ARG A 240 -31.97 38.38 15.13
N GLN A 241 -31.47 37.16 15.34
CA GLN A 241 -30.25 36.65 14.71
C GLN A 241 -30.44 36.43 13.19
N PRO A 242 -29.39 36.59 12.37
CA PRO A 242 -29.45 36.22 10.95
C PRO A 242 -29.89 34.76 10.74
N LEU A 243 -30.78 34.53 9.78
CA LEU A 243 -31.37 33.20 9.52
C LEU A 243 -30.32 32.15 9.16
N VAL A 244 -29.26 32.53 8.46
CA VAL A 244 -28.13 31.63 8.14
C VAL A 244 -27.43 31.11 9.39
N LEU A 245 -27.23 31.95 10.42
CA LEU A 245 -26.58 31.50 11.65
C LEU A 245 -27.50 30.58 12.44
N SER A 246 -28.81 30.85 12.44
CA SER A 246 -29.80 29.93 13.02
C SER A 246 -29.79 28.58 12.31
N ALA A 247 -29.70 28.58 10.96
CA ALA A 247 -29.60 27.35 10.17
C ALA A 247 -28.30 26.59 10.48
N ILE A 248 -27.17 27.28 10.63
CA ILE A 248 -25.88 26.67 11.02
C ILE A 248 -25.96 26.06 12.42
N GLU A 249 -26.51 26.77 13.41
CA GLU A 249 -26.65 26.25 14.78
C GLU A 249 -27.54 24.99 14.84
N LEU A 250 -28.57 24.92 14.00
CA LEU A 250 -29.44 23.75 13.88
C LEU A 250 -28.74 22.60 13.13
N ALA A 251 -27.99 22.90 12.07
CA ALA A 251 -27.16 21.92 11.37
C ALA A 251 -26.10 21.30 12.30
N GLN A 252 -25.43 22.11 13.13
CA GLN A 252 -24.45 21.66 14.12
C GLN A 252 -25.06 20.75 15.20
N LYS A 253 -26.35 20.90 15.49
CA LYS A 253 -27.12 20.00 16.37
C LYS A 253 -27.67 18.76 15.65
N SER A 254 -27.35 18.60 14.36
CA SER A 254 -27.87 17.56 13.47
C SER A 254 -29.40 17.57 13.31
N ASP A 255 -30.06 18.71 13.53
CA ASP A 255 -31.51 18.87 13.34
C ASP A 255 -31.83 19.18 11.87
N HIS A 256 -31.73 18.15 11.04
CA HIS A 256 -31.96 18.24 9.60
C HIS A 256 -33.39 18.67 9.25
N ARG A 257 -34.37 18.35 10.09
CA ARG A 257 -35.76 18.75 9.85
C ARG A 257 -35.91 20.26 10.03
N ALA A 258 -35.37 20.83 11.10
CA ALA A 258 -35.44 22.26 11.35
C ALA A 258 -34.72 23.06 10.26
N VAL A 259 -33.58 22.57 9.77
CA VAL A 259 -32.88 23.17 8.62
C VAL A 259 -33.74 23.13 7.36
N GLY A 260 -34.40 22.00 7.05
CA GLY A 260 -35.32 21.90 5.92
C GLY A 260 -36.47 22.90 5.99
N LEU A 261 -37.07 23.08 7.18
CA LEU A 261 -38.13 24.08 7.40
C LEU A 261 -37.63 25.51 7.15
N LEU A 262 -36.40 25.83 7.55
CA LEU A 262 -35.79 27.13 7.26
C LEU A 262 -35.57 27.36 5.77
N LEU A 263 -35.05 26.36 5.04
CA LEU A 263 -34.87 26.46 3.59
C LEU A 263 -36.22 26.63 2.85
N THR A 264 -37.27 25.96 3.32
CA THR A 264 -38.60 26.02 2.70
C THR A 264 -39.34 27.32 2.98
N TYR A 265 -39.34 27.81 4.23
CA TYR A 265 -40.14 28.98 4.62
C TYR A 265 -39.36 30.29 4.67
N GLN A 266 -38.04 30.24 4.83
CA GLN A 266 -37.14 31.39 5.01
C GLN A 266 -36.04 31.43 3.93
N GLY A 267 -36.32 30.86 2.76
CA GLY A 267 -35.34 30.60 1.70
C GLY A 267 -34.58 31.83 1.20
N GLN A 268 -35.20 33.02 1.19
CA GLN A 268 -34.53 34.27 0.80
C GLN A 268 -33.28 34.57 1.65
N GLY A 269 -33.31 34.22 2.94
CA GLY A 269 -32.20 34.45 3.88
C GLY A 269 -31.23 33.27 4.01
N THR A 270 -31.62 32.06 3.62
CA THR A 270 -30.85 30.82 3.86
C THR A 270 -30.33 30.13 2.61
N LEU A 271 -31.03 30.18 1.47
CA LEU A 271 -30.62 29.52 0.23
C LEU A 271 -29.32 30.07 -0.39
N PRO A 272 -28.97 31.37 -0.25
CA PRO A 272 -27.65 31.87 -0.65
C PRO A 272 -26.48 31.24 0.13
N TYR A 273 -26.76 30.44 1.17
CA TYR A 273 -25.80 29.75 2.02
C TYR A 273 -26.10 28.25 2.12
N TRP A 274 -26.85 27.69 1.17
CA TRP A 274 -27.31 26.31 1.21
C TRP A 274 -26.18 25.29 1.43
N LEU A 275 -25.09 25.36 0.65
CA LEU A 275 -23.94 24.47 0.79
C LEU A 275 -23.16 24.75 2.09
N THR A 276 -23.03 26.03 2.46
CA THR A 276 -22.41 26.42 3.72
C THR A 276 -23.15 25.85 4.94
N VAL A 277 -24.48 25.88 4.94
CA VAL A 277 -25.31 25.28 6.01
C VAL A 277 -25.10 23.76 6.04
N LEU A 278 -25.09 23.09 4.88
CA LEU A 278 -24.86 21.65 4.79
C LEU A 278 -23.45 21.24 5.27
N SER A 279 -22.43 22.07 5.04
CA SER A 279 -21.06 21.83 5.54
C SER A 279 -20.95 21.86 7.07
N ASN A 280 -21.93 22.46 7.76
CA ASN A 280 -21.93 22.60 9.22
C ASN A 280 -22.61 21.44 9.97
N PHE A 281 -23.18 20.45 9.27
CA PHE A 281 -23.55 19.20 9.93
C PHE A 281 -22.28 18.55 10.51
N PRO A 282 -22.31 17.99 11.73
CA PRO A 282 -21.15 17.28 12.27
C PRO A 282 -20.72 16.13 11.35
N GLU A 283 -19.42 15.91 11.19
CA GLU A 283 -18.86 14.83 10.33
C GLU A 283 -19.31 13.43 10.76
N THR A 284 -19.75 13.29 12.00
CA THR A 284 -20.31 12.06 12.58
C THR A 284 -21.78 11.83 12.24
N THR A 285 -22.47 12.83 11.68
CA THR A 285 -23.89 12.74 11.32
C THR A 285 -24.05 11.89 10.06
N ASN A 286 -24.99 10.93 10.09
CA ASN A 286 -25.28 10.11 8.92
C ASN A 286 -25.92 10.93 7.79
N PRO A 287 -25.30 11.02 6.60
CA PRO A 287 -25.85 11.70 5.43
C PRO A 287 -27.26 11.25 5.02
N ALA A 288 -27.61 9.98 5.29
CA ALA A 288 -28.94 9.47 5.01
C ALA A 288 -30.05 10.18 5.81
N ALA A 289 -29.73 10.76 6.99
CA ALA A 289 -30.68 11.48 7.82
C ALA A 289 -31.06 12.84 7.21
N TYR A 290 -30.12 13.52 6.56
CA TYR A 290 -30.33 14.82 5.92
C TYR A 290 -30.31 14.75 4.39
N LYS A 291 -30.50 13.56 3.80
CA LYS A 291 -30.45 13.34 2.36
C LYS A 291 -31.39 14.25 1.58
N ASP A 292 -32.56 14.57 2.14
CA ASP A 292 -33.58 15.38 1.48
C ASP A 292 -33.16 16.85 1.36
N LEU A 293 -32.14 17.28 2.11
CA LEU A 293 -31.56 18.61 2.04
C LEU A 293 -30.45 18.74 0.99
N LEU A 294 -29.97 17.62 0.46
CA LEU A 294 -28.82 17.57 -0.43
C LEU A 294 -29.20 18.01 -1.86
N PRO A 295 -28.38 18.83 -2.55
CA PRO A 295 -28.62 19.22 -3.93
C PRO A 295 -28.67 18.01 -4.88
N GLU A 296 -29.59 18.07 -5.85
CA GLU A 296 -29.80 17.06 -6.89
C GLU A 296 -29.68 17.67 -8.29
N CYS A 297 -29.15 16.90 -9.23
CA CYS A 297 -29.04 17.29 -10.64
C CYS A 297 -30.02 16.53 -11.54
N SER A 298 -30.53 17.21 -12.56
CA SER A 298 -31.29 16.62 -13.65
C SER A 298 -30.40 15.76 -14.55
N ALA A 299 -31.01 14.96 -15.43
CA ALA A 299 -30.29 14.18 -16.43
C ALA A 299 -29.49 15.06 -17.41
N GLU A 300 -29.99 16.28 -17.70
CA GLU A 300 -29.33 17.28 -18.54
C GLU A 300 -28.20 18.05 -17.84
N GLY A 301 -28.04 17.90 -16.52
CA GLY A 301 -27.00 18.61 -15.75
C GLY A 301 -27.44 19.99 -15.27
N GLU A 302 -28.68 20.12 -14.82
CA GLU A 302 -29.18 21.33 -14.14
C GLU A 302 -29.51 21.01 -12.69
N ILE A 303 -29.23 21.93 -11.77
CA ILE A 303 -29.53 21.74 -10.34
C ILE A 303 -31.00 22.03 -10.08
N PHE A 304 -31.69 21.12 -9.39
CA PHE A 304 -33.07 21.37 -8.98
C PHE A 304 -33.13 22.50 -7.94
N PRO A 305 -33.89 23.58 -8.20
CA PRO A 305 -34.07 24.65 -7.23
C PRO A 305 -34.87 24.13 -6.03
N TRP A 306 -34.59 24.68 -4.85
CA TRP A 306 -35.35 24.34 -3.64
C TRP A 306 -36.79 24.85 -3.75
N GLU A 307 -37.76 23.97 -3.46
CA GLU A 307 -39.17 24.33 -3.42
C GLU A 307 -39.49 25.15 -2.16
N GLN A 308 -39.65 26.47 -2.34
CA GLN A 308 -40.02 27.39 -1.27
C GLN A 308 -41.54 27.46 -1.12
N SER A 309 -42.00 27.54 0.13
CA SER A 309 -43.41 27.77 0.48
C SER A 309 -43.58 29.18 1.04
N LYS A 310 -44.47 29.96 0.43
CA LYS A 310 -44.84 31.26 0.98
C LYS A 310 -45.68 31.08 2.24
N ILE A 311 -45.31 31.77 3.32
CA ILE A 311 -46.08 31.79 4.57
C ILE A 311 -47.36 32.62 4.38
N ARG A 312 -47.26 33.74 3.66
CA ARG A 312 -48.34 34.70 3.39
C ARG A 312 -48.08 35.48 2.10
N ASP A 313 -49.10 36.21 1.65
CA ASP A 313 -48.96 37.20 0.58
C ASP A 313 -48.17 38.43 1.07
N GLU A 314 -47.56 39.14 0.12
CA GLU A 314 -46.81 40.37 0.38
C GLU A 314 -47.74 41.44 0.95
N ASP A 315 -47.29 42.06 2.05
CA ASP A 315 -48.00 43.15 2.68
C ASP A 315 -47.74 44.46 1.91
N TRP A 316 -48.63 45.44 2.07
CA TRP A 316 -48.52 46.73 1.39
C TRP A 316 -47.20 47.47 1.70
N CYS A 317 -46.55 47.17 2.84
CA CYS A 317 -45.27 47.77 3.22
C CYS A 317 -44.02 47.04 2.68
N GLU A 318 -44.17 45.91 1.98
CA GLU A 318 -43.07 45.09 1.44
C GLU A 318 -42.79 45.35 -0.05
N ASN A 319 -43.46 46.36 -0.62
CA ASN A 319 -43.18 46.83 -1.97
C ASN A 319 -41.79 47.48 -2.03
N SER A 320 -41.10 47.34 -3.17
CA SER A 320 -39.73 47.85 -3.41
C SER A 320 -39.55 49.34 -3.15
N HIS A 321 -40.63 50.11 -3.16
CA HIS A 321 -40.65 51.54 -2.79
C HIS A 321 -40.22 51.80 -1.35
N PHE A 322 -40.41 50.84 -0.44
CA PHE A 322 -40.09 50.96 0.98
C PHE A 322 -38.77 50.30 1.35
N ASP A 323 -37.99 49.77 0.41
CA ASP A 323 -36.74 49.03 0.70
C ASP A 323 -35.69 49.91 1.41
N VAL A 324 -35.70 51.21 1.18
CA VAL A 324 -34.85 52.18 1.90
C VAL A 324 -35.18 52.24 3.41
N LEU A 325 -36.39 51.81 3.80
CA LEU A 325 -36.86 51.72 5.18
C LEU A 325 -36.77 50.28 5.73
N GLU A 326 -35.91 49.44 5.17
CA GLU A 326 -35.62 48.17 5.82
C GLU A 326 -35.03 48.40 7.22
N PRO A 327 -35.50 47.65 8.23
CA PRO A 327 -34.95 47.76 9.56
C PRO A 327 -33.46 47.42 9.50
N GLU A 328 -32.60 48.38 9.88
CA GLU A 328 -31.16 48.14 9.99
C GLU A 328 -30.93 46.97 10.95
N GLU A 329 -30.52 45.83 10.41
CA GLU A 329 -30.06 44.72 11.21
C GLU A 329 -28.69 45.12 11.77
N ASP A 330 -28.53 45.21 13.10
CA ASP A 330 -27.23 45.43 13.70
C ASP A 330 -26.39 44.15 13.57
N MET A 331 -25.80 44.00 12.39
CA MET A 331 -24.98 42.84 12.01
C MET A 331 -23.57 42.93 12.62
N SER A 332 -23.23 44.03 13.30
CA SER A 332 -21.89 44.27 13.83
C SER A 332 -21.49 43.26 14.91
N GLU A 333 -22.47 42.68 15.60
CA GLU A 333 -22.28 41.67 16.64
C GLU A 333 -22.07 40.25 16.07
N TYR A 334 -22.36 40.02 14.77
CA TYR A 334 -22.41 38.68 14.19
C TYR A 334 -21.37 38.47 13.08
N SER A 335 -20.60 37.40 13.17
CA SER A 335 -19.75 36.93 12.07
C SER A 335 -20.60 36.09 11.11
N VAL A 336 -21.10 36.74 10.05
CA VAL A 336 -21.88 36.07 9.00
C VAL A 336 -20.91 35.37 8.03
N PRO A 337 -21.18 34.11 7.64
CA PRO A 337 -20.38 33.43 6.62
C PRO A 337 -20.50 34.11 5.26
N GLU A 338 -19.55 33.83 4.37
CA GLU A 338 -19.63 34.26 2.98
C GLU A 338 -20.78 33.54 2.25
N ARG A 339 -21.40 34.23 1.29
CA ARG A 339 -22.44 33.63 0.45
C ARG A 339 -21.82 32.58 -0.45
N ASP A 340 -22.56 31.51 -0.70
CA ASP A 340 -22.16 30.50 -1.66
C ASP A 340 -22.05 31.13 -3.06
N GLU A 341 -21.12 30.61 -3.86
CA GLU A 341 -21.06 30.92 -5.27
C GLU A 341 -22.37 30.49 -5.97
N GLN A 342 -22.63 31.05 -7.15
CA GLN A 342 -23.81 30.67 -7.90
C GLN A 342 -23.76 29.17 -8.20
N LEU A 343 -24.76 28.45 -7.69
CA LEU A 343 -24.83 27.00 -7.77
C LEU A 343 -24.75 26.53 -9.22
N SER A 344 -23.64 25.89 -9.56
CA SER A 344 -23.43 25.15 -10.79
C SER A 344 -23.12 23.69 -10.47
N VAL A 345 -23.25 22.81 -11.46
CA VAL A 345 -22.97 21.38 -11.27
C VAL A 345 -21.54 21.17 -10.79
N GLU A 346 -20.60 21.96 -11.30
CA GLU A 346 -19.19 21.92 -10.89
C GLU A 346 -19.01 22.32 -9.42
N VAL A 347 -19.68 23.39 -8.97
CA VAL A 347 -19.64 23.85 -7.57
C VAL A 347 -20.21 22.78 -6.64
N VAL A 348 -21.33 22.15 -7.02
CA VAL A 348 -21.95 21.07 -6.22
C VAL A 348 -21.08 19.81 -6.20
N GLU A 349 -20.51 19.40 -7.34
CA GLU A 349 -19.57 18.27 -7.40
C GLU A 349 -18.35 18.53 -6.50
N GLU A 350 -17.75 19.72 -6.61
CA GLU A 350 -16.60 20.13 -5.81
C GLU A 350 -16.95 20.18 -4.32
N TRP A 351 -18.14 20.66 -3.97
CA TRP A 351 -18.62 20.64 -2.60
C TRP A 351 -18.73 19.22 -2.05
N TYR A 352 -19.39 18.29 -2.77
CA TYR A 352 -19.48 16.88 -2.33
C TYR A 352 -18.09 16.27 -2.15
N ARG A 353 -17.18 16.51 -3.10
CA ARG A 353 -15.80 16.03 -3.05
C ARG A 353 -15.07 16.58 -1.81
N ASN A 354 -15.10 17.89 -1.60
CA ASN A 354 -14.45 18.54 -0.46
C ASN A 354 -15.05 18.10 0.87
N ARG A 355 -16.37 17.92 0.93
CA ARG A 355 -17.07 17.48 2.13
C ARG A 355 -16.69 16.06 2.52
N VAL A 356 -16.54 15.17 1.55
CA VAL A 356 -16.04 13.80 1.77
C VAL A 356 -14.65 13.81 2.40
N TYR A 357 -13.72 14.61 1.88
CA TYR A 357 -12.37 14.70 2.46
C TYR A 357 -12.39 15.29 3.87
N GLN A 358 -13.23 16.29 4.14
CA GLN A 358 -13.38 16.85 5.49
C GLN A 358 -13.92 15.80 6.47
N MET A 359 -14.97 15.07 6.07
CA MET A 359 -15.58 14.05 6.91
C MET A 359 -14.59 12.95 7.26
N GLU A 360 -13.84 12.45 6.28
CA GLU A 360 -12.82 11.42 6.51
C GLU A 360 -11.67 11.97 7.38
N GLN A 361 -11.13 13.16 7.06
CA GLN A 361 -9.99 13.74 7.76
C GLN A 361 -10.28 14.06 9.24
N TYR A 362 -11.48 14.55 9.57
CA TYR A 362 -11.81 14.96 10.94
C TYR A 362 -12.40 13.82 11.78
N SER A 363 -13.12 12.88 11.17
CA SER A 363 -13.74 11.78 11.92
C SER A 363 -12.95 10.47 11.89
N ASN A 364 -12.09 10.27 10.88
CA ASN A 364 -11.48 8.99 10.53
C ASN A 364 -12.48 7.83 10.33
N MET A 365 -13.77 8.14 10.13
CA MET A 365 -14.80 7.15 9.84
C MET A 365 -15.06 7.11 8.35
N VAL A 366 -15.05 5.91 7.75
CA VAL A 366 -15.25 5.73 6.31
C VAL A 366 -16.74 5.66 5.94
N ASP A 367 -17.59 5.22 6.86
CA ASP A 367 -19.02 4.99 6.60
C ASP A 367 -19.75 6.25 6.10
N GLN A 368 -19.52 7.38 6.78
CA GLN A 368 -20.21 8.63 6.51
C GLN A 368 -19.80 9.25 5.17
N PRO A 369 -18.50 9.44 4.86
CA PRO A 369 -18.10 9.90 3.53
C PRO A 369 -18.53 8.93 2.42
N LEU A 370 -18.48 7.62 2.65
CA LEU A 370 -18.95 6.63 1.68
C LEU A 370 -20.45 6.75 1.41
N GLU A 371 -21.27 6.96 2.44
CA GLU A 371 -22.71 7.19 2.31
C GLU A 371 -23.02 8.50 1.58
N LEU A 372 -22.29 9.57 1.87
CA LEU A 372 -22.45 10.86 1.18
C LEU A 372 -22.21 10.73 -0.33
N VAL A 373 -21.16 10.01 -0.75
CA VAL A 373 -20.87 9.79 -2.17
C VAL A 373 -21.92 8.89 -2.83
N LYS A 374 -22.45 7.87 -2.13
CA LYS A 374 -23.56 7.07 -2.66
C LYS A 374 -24.77 7.95 -2.94
N LEU A 375 -25.17 8.80 -2.00
CA LEU A 375 -26.30 9.71 -2.15
C LEU A 375 -26.08 10.73 -3.28
N ALA A 376 -24.85 11.22 -3.46
CA ALA A 376 -24.50 12.11 -4.56
C ALA A 376 -24.70 11.41 -5.92
N ARG A 377 -24.28 10.14 -6.04
CA ARG A 377 -24.48 9.33 -7.25
C ARG A 377 -25.94 9.03 -7.52
N GLU A 378 -26.73 8.73 -6.48
CA GLU A 378 -28.19 8.56 -6.59
C GLU A 378 -28.90 9.84 -7.06
N ARG A 379 -28.34 11.01 -6.72
CA ARG A 379 -28.80 12.35 -7.13
C ARG A 379 -28.19 12.85 -8.45
N ASN A 380 -27.66 11.94 -9.26
CA ASN A 380 -27.07 12.21 -10.58
C ASN A 380 -25.87 13.17 -10.59
N ILE A 381 -25.13 13.31 -9.49
CA ILE A 381 -23.86 14.04 -9.49
C ILE A 381 -22.79 13.17 -10.14
N LYS A 382 -22.26 13.63 -11.28
CA LYS A 382 -21.23 12.93 -12.07
C LYS A 382 -19.82 13.27 -11.52
N GLY A 383 -18.79 12.54 -11.96
CA GLY A 383 -17.38 12.84 -11.60
C GLY A 383 -16.87 12.24 -10.27
N LEU A 384 -17.73 11.55 -9.51
CA LEU A 384 -17.40 10.99 -8.20
C LEU A 384 -17.09 9.48 -8.19
N ASP A 385 -17.12 8.79 -9.34
CA ASP A 385 -16.96 7.32 -9.38
C ASP A 385 -15.57 6.84 -8.93
N CYS A 386 -14.51 7.59 -9.25
CA CYS A 386 -13.16 7.28 -8.76
C CYS A 386 -13.10 7.40 -7.22
N LEU A 387 -13.61 8.52 -6.68
CA LEU A 387 -13.65 8.77 -5.24
C LEU A 387 -14.47 7.71 -4.51
N PHE A 388 -15.62 7.32 -5.07
CA PHE A 388 -16.42 6.20 -4.56
C PHE A 388 -15.61 4.90 -4.51
N SER A 389 -14.88 4.57 -5.58
CA SER A 389 -14.05 3.36 -5.61
C SER A 389 -12.91 3.39 -4.59
N GLU A 390 -12.32 4.55 -4.34
CA GLU A 390 -11.30 4.73 -3.29
C GLU A 390 -11.91 4.53 -1.90
N LEU A 391 -13.06 5.15 -1.59
CA LEU A 391 -13.75 4.98 -0.31
C LEU A 391 -14.18 3.53 -0.05
N VAL A 392 -14.68 2.81 -1.06
CA VAL A 392 -15.00 1.38 -0.91
C VAL A 392 -13.74 0.55 -0.65
N THR A 393 -12.59 0.97 -1.18
CA THR A 393 -11.32 0.28 -0.92
C THR A 393 -10.82 0.62 0.50
N LEU A 394 -10.96 1.87 0.93
CA LEU A 394 -10.64 2.33 2.27
C LEU A 394 -11.49 1.62 3.33
N ASP A 395 -12.80 1.47 3.07
CA ASP A 395 -13.76 0.77 3.94
C ASP A 395 -13.31 -0.67 4.24
N VAL A 396 -12.92 -1.41 3.20
CA VAL A 396 -12.38 -2.78 3.34
C VAL A 396 -11.05 -2.77 4.10
N LEU A 397 -10.16 -1.81 3.84
CA LEU A 397 -8.87 -1.73 4.55
C LEU A 397 -9.03 -1.44 6.03
N VAL A 398 -9.92 -0.51 6.40
CA VAL A 398 -10.16 -0.15 7.79
C VAL A 398 -10.92 -1.27 8.51
N TYR A 399 -12.07 -1.72 8.00
CA TYR A 399 -12.96 -2.62 8.74
C TYR A 399 -12.66 -4.11 8.55
N ASP A 400 -12.29 -4.56 7.34
CA ASP A 400 -12.03 -5.98 7.08
C ASP A 400 -10.57 -6.37 7.34
N VAL A 401 -9.62 -5.50 6.98
CA VAL A 401 -8.18 -5.74 7.20
C VAL A 401 -7.71 -5.26 8.58
N GLY A 402 -8.35 -4.22 9.14
CA GLY A 402 -7.97 -3.65 10.44
C GLY A 402 -6.83 -2.62 10.35
N MET A 403 -6.71 -1.91 9.23
CA MET A 403 -5.69 -0.86 9.05
C MET A 403 -6.23 0.50 9.50
N ASP A 404 -6.25 0.76 10.82
CA ASP A 404 -6.84 1.97 11.40
C ASP A 404 -6.11 3.28 11.05
N SER A 405 -4.86 3.21 10.58
CA SER A 405 -4.02 4.40 10.38
C SER A 405 -3.98 4.93 8.94
N ILE A 406 -4.68 4.29 8.00
CA ILE A 406 -4.63 4.68 6.59
C ILE A 406 -5.70 5.73 6.29
N SER A 407 -5.31 6.86 5.71
CA SER A 407 -6.25 7.88 5.27
C SER A 407 -6.62 7.73 3.78
N LEU A 408 -7.70 8.40 3.37
CA LEU A 408 -8.08 8.49 1.96
C LEU A 408 -6.96 9.10 1.09
N ARG A 409 -6.25 10.11 1.61
CA ARG A 409 -5.12 10.74 0.90
C ARG A 409 -3.94 9.80 0.73
N ASP A 410 -3.64 8.99 1.75
CA ASP A 410 -2.58 7.97 1.65
C ASP A 410 -2.93 6.95 0.57
N LEU A 411 -4.20 6.53 0.52
CA LEU A 411 -4.69 5.59 -0.47
C LEU A 411 -4.56 6.16 -1.89
N GLU A 412 -4.88 7.43 -2.14
CA GLU A 412 -4.74 8.05 -3.46
C GLU A 412 -3.29 8.09 -3.98
N VAL A 413 -2.30 8.14 -3.09
CA VAL A 413 -0.87 8.11 -3.44
C VAL A 413 -0.40 6.70 -3.79
N MET A 414 -1.04 5.66 -3.24
CA MET A 414 -0.66 4.28 -3.47
C MET A 414 -0.93 3.83 -4.91
N SER A 415 -0.02 3.03 -5.47
CA SER A 415 -0.28 2.36 -6.75
C SER A 415 -1.37 1.29 -6.59
N HIS A 416 -2.06 0.93 -7.68
CA HIS A 416 -3.05 -0.14 -7.64
C HIS A 416 -2.48 -1.48 -7.14
N LEU A 417 -1.19 -1.75 -7.40
CA LEU A 417 -0.50 -2.94 -6.89
C LEU A 417 -0.29 -2.86 -5.37
N GLN A 418 0.13 -1.71 -4.85
CA GLN A 418 0.25 -1.49 -3.40
C GLN A 418 -1.11 -1.62 -2.70
N LYS A 419 -2.20 -1.12 -3.31
CA LYS A 419 -3.57 -1.31 -2.80
C LYS A 419 -3.96 -2.79 -2.77
N ALA A 420 -3.67 -3.53 -3.84
CA ALA A 420 -3.89 -4.98 -3.89
C ALA A 420 -3.10 -5.74 -2.82
N GLN A 421 -1.85 -5.36 -2.56
CA GLN A 421 -1.04 -5.91 -1.48
C GLN A 421 -1.61 -5.59 -0.11
N ALA A 422 -2.05 -4.35 0.13
CA ALA A 422 -2.64 -3.93 1.40
C ALA A 422 -3.96 -4.68 1.71
N LEU A 423 -4.82 -4.88 0.70
CA LEU A 423 -6.05 -5.67 0.84
C LEU A 423 -5.80 -7.13 1.26
N MET A 424 -4.59 -7.64 0.99
CA MET A 424 -4.20 -9.03 1.18
C MET A 424 -3.13 -9.22 2.28
N SER A 425 -2.75 -8.18 3.01
CA SER A 425 -1.62 -8.20 3.97
C SER A 425 -1.76 -9.23 5.09
N GLU A 426 -2.96 -9.38 5.66
CA GLU A 426 -3.28 -10.31 6.75
C GLU A 426 -3.69 -11.72 6.25
N SER A 427 -3.28 -12.08 5.02
CA SER A 427 -3.65 -13.36 4.43
C SER A 427 -2.66 -14.49 4.77
N ASN A 428 -3.21 -15.65 5.09
CA ASN A 428 -2.51 -16.90 5.37
C ASN A 428 -3.11 -18.06 4.55
N GLU A 429 -2.56 -19.26 4.68
CA GLU A 429 -2.97 -20.42 3.87
C GLU A 429 -4.45 -20.82 4.01
N ASP A 430 -5.12 -20.45 5.10
CA ASP A 430 -6.51 -20.82 5.40
C ASP A 430 -7.51 -19.77 4.87
N ASN A 431 -7.18 -18.48 4.96
CA ASN A 431 -8.09 -17.39 4.59
C ASN A 431 -7.76 -16.73 3.23
N PHE A 432 -6.63 -17.08 2.58
CA PHE A 432 -6.17 -16.42 1.34
C PHE A 432 -7.22 -16.43 0.23
N VAL A 433 -7.88 -17.56 0.00
CA VAL A 433 -8.89 -17.69 -1.06
C VAL A 433 -10.14 -16.86 -0.73
N GLU A 434 -10.56 -16.84 0.53
CA GLU A 434 -11.72 -16.02 0.94
C GLU A 434 -11.42 -14.53 0.79
N ASN A 435 -10.25 -14.09 1.25
CA ASN A 435 -9.78 -12.71 1.11
C ASN A 435 -9.67 -12.32 -0.38
N LEU A 436 -9.17 -13.20 -1.24
CA LEU A 436 -9.15 -12.96 -2.70
C LEU A 436 -10.55 -12.69 -3.24
N ARG A 437 -11.54 -13.52 -2.90
CA ARG A 437 -12.92 -13.39 -3.42
C ARG A 437 -13.64 -12.16 -2.89
N HIS A 438 -13.49 -11.85 -1.60
CA HIS A 438 -14.26 -10.80 -0.94
C HIS A 438 -13.59 -9.43 -0.99
N ARG A 439 -12.25 -9.38 -1.09
CA ARG A 439 -11.47 -8.12 -1.04
C ARG A 439 -10.84 -7.80 -2.39
N LEU A 440 -9.97 -8.69 -2.91
CA LEU A 440 -9.19 -8.38 -4.09
C LEU A 440 -10.02 -8.38 -5.39
N VAL A 441 -10.80 -9.43 -5.65
CA VAL A 441 -11.58 -9.56 -6.90
C VAL A 441 -12.54 -8.37 -7.12
N PRO A 442 -13.33 -7.92 -6.11
CA PRO A 442 -14.17 -6.74 -6.25
C PRO A 442 -13.36 -5.48 -6.59
N PHE A 443 -12.17 -5.31 -5.98
CA PHE A 443 -11.27 -4.20 -6.30
C PHE A 443 -10.78 -4.27 -7.75
N LEU A 444 -10.31 -5.43 -8.23
CA LEU A 444 -9.84 -5.60 -9.61
C LEU A 444 -10.96 -5.31 -10.63
N GLN A 445 -12.18 -5.77 -10.35
CA GLN A 445 -13.35 -5.52 -11.20
C GLN A 445 -13.75 -4.03 -11.20
N ARG A 446 -13.55 -3.29 -10.10
CA ARG A 446 -13.73 -1.83 -10.08
C ARG A 446 -12.67 -1.13 -10.93
N CYS A 447 -11.40 -1.53 -10.82
CA CYS A 447 -10.31 -0.98 -11.63
C CYS A 447 -10.56 -1.14 -13.14
N GLU A 448 -11.01 -2.32 -13.56
CA GLU A 448 -11.32 -2.61 -14.97
C GLU A 448 -12.52 -1.80 -15.47
N ARG A 449 -13.59 -1.66 -14.67
CA ARG A 449 -14.77 -0.84 -14.99
C ARG A 449 -14.42 0.65 -15.14
N LEU A 450 -13.52 1.16 -14.31
CA LEU A 450 -13.03 2.54 -14.38
C LEU A 450 -11.93 2.74 -15.44
N GLN A 451 -11.60 1.70 -16.22
CA GLN A 451 -10.54 1.72 -17.25
C GLN A 451 -9.15 2.15 -16.74
N SER A 452 -8.92 2.03 -15.43
CA SER A 452 -7.65 2.41 -14.78
C SER A 452 -6.52 1.41 -15.05
N LEU A 453 -6.81 0.12 -14.91
CA LEU A 453 -5.89 -0.98 -15.21
C LEU A 453 -6.69 -2.25 -15.55
N SER A 454 -6.13 -3.12 -16.39
CA SER A 454 -6.75 -4.41 -16.67
C SER A 454 -6.71 -5.33 -15.45
N ARG A 455 -7.84 -5.99 -15.14
CA ARG A 455 -7.94 -7.02 -14.10
C ARG A 455 -6.83 -8.07 -14.23
N ARG A 456 -6.59 -8.54 -15.46
CA ARG A 456 -5.59 -9.58 -15.76
C ARG A 456 -4.17 -9.13 -15.45
N GLN A 457 -3.82 -7.91 -15.85
CA GLN A 457 -2.48 -7.36 -15.65
C GLN A 457 -2.20 -7.16 -14.15
N LEU A 458 -3.15 -6.58 -13.41
CA LEU A 458 -2.98 -6.34 -11.98
C LEU A 458 -2.91 -7.64 -11.19
N LEU A 459 -3.76 -8.62 -11.53
CA LEU A 459 -3.71 -9.96 -10.91
C LEU A 459 -2.38 -10.66 -11.20
N SER A 460 -1.88 -10.59 -12.43
CA SER A 460 -0.58 -11.15 -12.81
C SER A 460 0.57 -10.50 -12.04
N GLN A 461 0.59 -9.17 -11.92
CA GLN A 461 1.60 -8.43 -11.14
C GLN A 461 1.56 -8.81 -9.67
N PHE A 462 0.36 -8.82 -9.07
CA PHE A 462 0.16 -9.22 -7.67
C PHE A 462 0.63 -10.66 -7.44
N LEU A 463 0.22 -11.61 -8.28
CA LEU A 463 0.61 -13.01 -8.15
C LEU A 463 2.11 -13.21 -8.36
N SER A 464 2.75 -12.46 -9.25
CA SER A 464 4.20 -12.53 -9.46
C SER A 464 4.97 -12.09 -8.20
N GLU A 465 4.52 -11.03 -7.53
CA GLU A 465 5.13 -10.58 -6.28
C GLU A 465 4.90 -11.55 -5.12
N VAL A 466 3.68 -12.08 -4.98
CA VAL A 466 3.37 -13.11 -3.96
C VAL A 466 4.22 -14.36 -4.22
N SER A 467 4.27 -14.82 -5.47
CA SER A 467 5.01 -16.02 -5.88
C SER A 467 6.51 -15.85 -5.74
N SER A 468 7.05 -14.64 -5.89
CA SER A 468 8.47 -14.36 -5.65
C SER A 468 8.90 -14.65 -4.20
N LYS A 469 7.97 -14.49 -3.23
CA LYS A 469 8.20 -14.74 -1.79
C LYS A 469 7.86 -16.17 -1.38
N GLY A 470 6.94 -16.85 -2.08
CA GLY A 470 6.59 -18.24 -1.82
C GLY A 470 5.38 -18.73 -2.60
N LEU A 471 5.33 -20.04 -2.86
CA LEU A 471 4.33 -20.65 -3.75
C LEU A 471 3.14 -21.30 -3.04
N ARG A 472 3.13 -21.33 -1.71
CA ARG A 472 2.05 -21.99 -0.94
C ARG A 472 0.71 -21.28 -1.07
N LEU A 473 0.69 -19.94 -1.01
CA LEU A 473 -0.53 -19.16 -1.19
C LEU A 473 -1.06 -19.25 -2.64
N PRO A 474 -0.22 -19.08 -3.69
CA PRO A 474 -0.64 -19.35 -5.07
C PRO A 474 -1.21 -20.77 -5.26
N LEU A 475 -0.58 -21.80 -4.67
CA LEU A 475 -1.09 -23.17 -4.75
C LEU A 475 -2.52 -23.30 -4.21
N LYS A 476 -2.84 -22.68 -3.05
CA LYS A 476 -4.21 -22.70 -2.49
C LYS A 476 -5.23 -22.06 -3.44
N MET A 477 -4.85 -20.95 -4.08
CA MET A 477 -5.69 -20.30 -5.08
C MET A 477 -5.91 -21.20 -6.31
N PHE A 478 -4.84 -21.77 -6.87
CA PHE A 478 -4.96 -22.65 -8.05
C PHE A 478 -5.77 -23.93 -7.73
N ASP A 479 -5.59 -24.51 -6.54
CA ASP A 479 -6.38 -25.65 -6.07
C ASP A 479 -7.87 -25.32 -5.93
N TYR A 480 -8.22 -24.12 -5.47
CA TYR A 480 -9.61 -23.66 -5.43
C TYR A 480 -10.18 -23.44 -6.84
N CYS A 481 -9.49 -22.70 -7.70
CA CYS A 481 -9.97 -22.35 -9.04
C CYS A 481 -10.19 -23.58 -9.94
N THR A 482 -9.44 -24.66 -9.72
CA THR A 482 -9.60 -25.92 -10.46
C THR A 482 -10.74 -26.80 -9.96
N LYS A 483 -11.08 -26.71 -8.68
CA LYS A 483 -12.22 -27.44 -8.08
C LYS A 483 -13.56 -26.75 -8.32
N GLU A 484 -13.58 -25.43 -8.39
CA GLU A 484 -14.78 -24.61 -8.53
C GLU A 484 -14.93 -24.04 -9.96
N PRO A 485 -15.79 -24.62 -10.82
CA PRO A 485 -15.91 -24.22 -12.22
C PRO A 485 -16.52 -22.83 -12.44
N HIS A 486 -17.18 -22.26 -11.42
CA HIS A 486 -17.78 -20.92 -11.46
C HIS A 486 -17.03 -19.92 -10.56
N ASN A 487 -15.72 -20.11 -10.38
CA ASN A 487 -14.92 -19.19 -9.58
C ASN A 487 -14.86 -17.79 -10.23
N LEU A 488 -14.96 -16.74 -9.40
CA LEU A 488 -14.91 -15.34 -9.85
C LEU A 488 -13.48 -14.78 -9.92
N ILE A 489 -12.48 -15.57 -9.51
CA ILE A 489 -11.08 -15.13 -9.43
C ILE A 489 -10.44 -15.20 -10.82
N ILE A 490 -10.49 -16.39 -11.43
CA ILE A 490 -9.95 -16.68 -12.77
C ILE A 490 -10.99 -17.50 -13.53
N PRO A 491 -11.88 -16.84 -14.30
CA PRO A 491 -12.97 -17.54 -14.99
C PRO A 491 -12.48 -18.36 -16.19
N GLU A 492 -11.36 -17.98 -16.83
CA GLU A 492 -10.84 -18.64 -18.02
C GLU A 492 -9.72 -19.64 -17.69
N THR A 493 -9.82 -20.86 -18.20
CA THR A 493 -8.82 -21.90 -17.99
C THR A 493 -7.46 -21.58 -18.60
N GLU A 494 -7.44 -20.86 -19.74
CA GLU A 494 -6.20 -20.42 -20.39
C GLU A 494 -5.44 -19.41 -19.50
N GLU A 495 -6.17 -18.45 -18.93
CA GLU A 495 -5.60 -17.47 -18.00
C GLU A 495 -5.06 -18.15 -16.73
N LEU A 496 -5.77 -19.15 -16.21
CA LEU A 496 -5.34 -19.93 -15.04
C LEU A 496 -3.98 -20.60 -15.27
N ILE A 497 -3.79 -21.21 -16.45
CA ILE A 497 -2.55 -21.89 -16.80
C ILE A 497 -1.42 -20.90 -16.97
N VAL A 498 -1.66 -19.78 -17.66
CA VAL A 498 -0.64 -18.74 -17.84
C VAL A 498 -0.19 -18.17 -16.49
N LEU A 499 -1.13 -17.82 -15.61
CA LEU A 499 -0.80 -17.29 -14.28
C LEU A 499 -0.08 -18.32 -13.41
N ALA A 500 -0.42 -19.61 -13.51
CA ALA A 500 0.29 -20.67 -12.79
C ALA A 500 1.73 -20.84 -13.27
N LEU A 501 1.95 -20.82 -14.58
CA LEU A 501 3.30 -20.86 -15.16
C LEU A 501 4.11 -19.63 -14.75
N ASP A 502 3.53 -18.42 -14.86
CA ASP A 502 4.21 -17.18 -14.47
C ASP A 502 4.53 -17.17 -12.96
N SER A 503 3.65 -17.72 -12.13
CA SER A 503 3.91 -17.90 -10.69
C SER A 503 5.09 -18.83 -10.43
N VAL A 504 5.16 -19.96 -11.14
CA VAL A 504 6.26 -20.92 -11.01
C VAL A 504 7.59 -20.35 -11.50
N TYR A 505 7.59 -19.57 -12.59
CA TYR A 505 8.80 -18.94 -13.13
C TYR A 505 9.23 -17.66 -12.41
N SER A 506 8.34 -16.99 -11.67
CA SER A 506 8.69 -15.82 -10.85
C SER A 506 9.32 -16.19 -9.50
N TYR A 507 9.21 -17.45 -9.09
CA TYR A 507 9.82 -17.94 -7.85
C TYR A 507 11.34 -18.08 -7.99
N GLN A 508 12.07 -17.37 -7.13
CA GLN A 508 13.53 -17.24 -7.22
C GLN A 508 14.28 -18.33 -6.43
N ASP A 509 13.67 -18.85 -5.37
CA ASP A 509 14.29 -19.86 -4.50
C ASP A 509 14.11 -21.29 -5.04
N THR A 510 14.74 -22.26 -4.36
CA THR A 510 14.77 -23.68 -4.79
C THR A 510 14.24 -24.65 -3.73
N ASP A 511 13.73 -24.16 -2.61
CA ASP A 511 13.28 -24.98 -1.49
C ASP A 511 11.90 -25.63 -1.73
N GLN A 512 11.00 -24.97 -2.47
CA GLN A 512 9.60 -25.42 -2.66
C GLN A 512 9.31 -26.20 -3.96
N LEU A 513 10.25 -27.02 -4.46
CA LEU A 513 10.03 -27.83 -5.68
C LEU A 513 8.81 -28.78 -5.59
N SER A 514 8.45 -29.26 -4.40
CA SER A 514 7.24 -30.07 -4.19
C SER A 514 5.94 -29.29 -4.37
N VAL A 515 5.95 -28.00 -4.06
CA VAL A 515 4.82 -27.09 -4.26
C VAL A 515 4.68 -26.80 -5.76
N VAL A 516 5.79 -26.59 -6.47
CA VAL A 516 5.80 -26.48 -7.93
C VAL A 516 5.19 -27.72 -8.60
N ASP A 517 5.59 -28.92 -8.18
CA ASP A 517 5.00 -30.19 -8.64
C ASP A 517 3.48 -30.23 -8.41
N ALA A 518 3.02 -29.81 -7.23
CA ALA A 518 1.61 -29.76 -6.90
C ALA A 518 0.84 -28.78 -7.80
N ILE A 519 1.37 -27.57 -8.02
CA ILE A 519 0.75 -26.56 -8.90
C ILE A 519 0.61 -27.13 -10.32
N LEU A 520 1.70 -27.65 -10.91
CA LEU A 520 1.70 -28.16 -12.28
C LEU A 520 0.80 -29.39 -12.48
N ARG A 521 0.57 -30.20 -11.45
CA ARG A 521 -0.31 -31.38 -11.52
C ARG A 521 -1.79 -31.05 -11.47
N ILE A 522 -2.16 -29.96 -10.79
CA ILE A 522 -3.56 -29.56 -10.61
C ILE A 522 -4.12 -28.90 -11.88
N LEU A 523 -3.26 -28.40 -12.77
CA LEU A 523 -3.67 -27.69 -13.98
C LEU A 523 -4.55 -28.55 -14.91
N PRO A 524 -5.71 -28.02 -15.36
CA PRO A 524 -6.67 -28.77 -16.18
C PRO A 524 -6.22 -28.74 -17.65
N THR A 525 -5.20 -29.50 -17.99
CA THR A 525 -4.68 -29.57 -19.36
C THR A 525 -5.66 -30.27 -20.28
N SER A 526 -6.30 -31.37 -19.87
CA SER A 526 -7.20 -32.16 -20.71
C SER A 526 -8.46 -31.44 -21.23
N SER A 527 -8.86 -30.32 -20.62
CA SER A 527 -10.04 -29.54 -21.01
C SER A 527 -9.78 -28.49 -22.09
N LEU A 528 -8.51 -28.25 -22.44
CA LEU A 528 -8.15 -27.30 -23.48
C LEU A 528 -8.44 -27.90 -24.87
N GLY A 529 -9.12 -27.14 -25.72
CA GLY A 529 -9.37 -27.53 -27.10
C GLY A 529 -8.09 -27.60 -27.94
N THR A 530 -8.19 -28.10 -29.16
CA THR A 530 -7.05 -28.23 -30.10
C THR A 530 -6.38 -26.91 -30.47
N SER A 531 -7.02 -25.76 -30.20
CA SER A 531 -6.47 -24.42 -30.45
C SER A 531 -5.38 -24.01 -29.45
N ALA A 532 -5.22 -24.70 -28.31
CA ALA A 532 -4.31 -24.31 -27.23
C ALA A 532 -3.07 -25.22 -27.12
N ALA A 533 -2.65 -25.86 -28.23
CA ALA A 533 -1.47 -26.74 -28.28
C ALA A 533 -0.21 -26.09 -27.67
N GLU A 534 0.01 -24.80 -27.91
CA GLU A 534 1.16 -24.06 -27.37
C GLU A 534 1.17 -24.02 -25.82
N LEU A 535 0.00 -23.93 -25.18
CA LEU A 535 -0.08 -23.93 -23.71
C LEU A 535 0.23 -25.32 -23.13
N PHE A 536 -0.17 -26.39 -23.82
CA PHE A 536 0.23 -27.74 -23.44
C PHE A 536 1.73 -27.92 -23.49
N ASP A 537 2.36 -27.50 -24.60
CA ASP A 537 3.81 -27.60 -24.77
C ASP A 537 4.55 -26.80 -23.67
N ARG A 538 4.00 -25.64 -23.27
CA ARG A 538 4.55 -24.84 -22.16
C ARG A 538 4.43 -25.53 -20.80
N VAL A 539 3.31 -26.19 -20.51
CA VAL A 539 3.13 -26.96 -19.27
C VAL A 539 4.03 -28.19 -19.25
N GLU A 540 4.14 -28.91 -20.35
CA GLU A 540 5.06 -30.05 -20.49
C GLU A 540 6.52 -29.61 -20.32
N ALA A 541 6.91 -28.48 -20.93
CA ALA A 541 8.23 -27.90 -20.74
C ALA A 541 8.50 -27.59 -19.25
N ALA A 542 7.56 -26.93 -18.55
CA ALA A 542 7.71 -26.64 -17.12
C ALA A 542 7.83 -27.92 -16.26
N GLN A 543 7.08 -28.98 -16.60
CA GLN A 543 7.19 -30.28 -15.92
C GLN A 543 8.56 -30.94 -16.17
N ASN A 544 9.08 -30.86 -17.39
CA ASN A 544 10.41 -31.36 -17.73
C ASN A 544 11.52 -30.57 -17.01
N GLU A 545 11.40 -29.24 -16.96
CA GLU A 545 12.30 -28.35 -16.24
C GLU A 545 12.28 -28.61 -14.72
N LEU A 546 11.11 -28.87 -14.14
CA LEU A 546 10.98 -29.29 -12.74
C LEU A 546 11.72 -30.61 -12.47
N ARG A 547 11.58 -31.61 -13.35
CA ARG A 547 12.28 -32.90 -13.20
C ARG A 547 13.80 -32.70 -13.22
N VAL A 548 14.30 -31.83 -14.09
CA VAL A 548 15.72 -31.44 -14.13
C VAL A 548 16.13 -30.72 -12.84
N ALA A 549 15.32 -29.78 -12.34
CA ALA A 549 15.59 -29.09 -11.06
C ALA A 549 15.70 -30.06 -9.88
N VAL A 550 14.86 -31.11 -9.84
CA VAL A 550 14.92 -32.16 -8.81
C VAL A 550 16.21 -32.98 -8.90
N ILE A 551 16.63 -33.35 -10.11
CA ILE A 551 17.91 -34.06 -10.34
C ILE A 551 19.08 -33.20 -9.84
N LEU A 552 19.11 -31.94 -10.25
CA LEU A 552 20.15 -30.97 -9.91
C LEU A 552 20.24 -30.73 -8.38
N ARG A 553 19.10 -30.56 -7.71
CA ARG A 553 19.05 -30.45 -6.24
C ARG A 553 19.57 -31.72 -5.56
N GLY A 554 19.21 -32.90 -6.07
CA GLY A 554 19.71 -34.18 -5.55
C GLY A 554 21.23 -34.34 -5.68
N ARG A 555 21.85 -33.64 -6.63
CA ARG A 555 23.30 -33.62 -6.88
C ARG A 555 24.04 -32.47 -6.19
N GLY A 556 23.35 -31.65 -5.38
CA GLY A 556 23.97 -30.56 -4.64
C GLY A 556 24.11 -29.24 -5.43
N HIS A 557 23.46 -29.12 -6.58
CA HIS A 557 23.51 -27.96 -7.46
C HIS A 557 22.10 -27.38 -7.71
N PRO A 558 21.39 -26.89 -6.68
CA PRO A 558 20.01 -26.45 -6.84
C PRO A 558 19.92 -25.22 -7.76
N LEU A 559 19.13 -25.33 -8.82
CA LEU A 559 18.78 -24.23 -9.72
C LEU A 559 17.27 -24.05 -9.75
N ASN A 560 16.82 -22.79 -9.83
CA ASN A 560 15.40 -22.46 -9.98
C ASN A 560 14.93 -22.69 -11.42
N LEU A 561 13.62 -22.84 -11.60
CA LEU A 561 13.04 -23.14 -12.91
C LEU A 561 13.28 -22.00 -13.91
N HIS A 562 13.28 -20.75 -13.46
CA HIS A 562 13.56 -19.60 -14.33
C HIS A 562 14.95 -19.67 -14.99
N TYR A 563 15.98 -20.04 -14.22
CA TYR A 563 17.34 -20.18 -14.72
C TYR A 563 17.42 -21.31 -15.75
N ILE A 564 16.81 -22.46 -15.44
CA ILE A 564 16.76 -23.60 -16.36
C ILE A 564 16.05 -23.21 -17.66
N HIS A 565 14.92 -22.52 -17.56
CA HIS A 565 14.14 -22.06 -18.70
C HIS A 565 14.92 -21.10 -19.61
N SER A 566 15.58 -20.10 -19.00
CA SER A 566 16.33 -19.07 -19.73
C SER A 566 17.60 -19.61 -20.41
N HIS A 567 18.23 -20.65 -19.85
CA HIS A 567 19.48 -21.23 -20.37
C HIS A 567 19.28 -22.56 -21.12
N ARG A 568 18.04 -23.02 -21.33
CA ARG A 568 17.77 -24.31 -22.00
C ARG A 568 18.34 -24.43 -23.42
N ALA A 569 18.53 -23.30 -24.10
CA ALA A 569 19.09 -23.23 -25.45
C ALA A 569 20.59 -22.87 -25.48
N ASP A 570 21.20 -22.58 -24.32
CA ASP A 570 22.61 -22.22 -24.23
C ASP A 570 23.48 -23.47 -24.07
N MET A 571 24.19 -23.82 -25.13
CA MET A 571 25.06 -25.01 -25.17
C MET A 571 26.25 -24.88 -24.21
N ASP A 572 26.84 -23.69 -24.08
CA ASP A 572 28.04 -23.49 -23.26
C ASP A 572 27.69 -23.53 -21.78
N ALA A 573 26.58 -22.90 -21.38
CA ALA A 573 26.06 -22.98 -20.02
C ALA A 573 25.70 -24.41 -19.63
N ALA A 574 24.98 -25.13 -20.49
CA ALA A 574 24.62 -26.53 -20.24
C ALA A 574 25.86 -27.44 -20.13
N ARG A 575 26.87 -27.23 -20.99
CA ARG A 575 28.14 -27.96 -20.94
C ARG A 575 28.90 -27.68 -19.65
N ALA A 576 28.99 -26.42 -19.23
CA ALA A 576 29.66 -26.03 -17.99
C ALA A 576 28.98 -26.69 -16.78
N LEU A 577 27.65 -26.68 -16.73
CA LEU A 577 26.85 -27.34 -15.70
C LEU A 577 27.11 -28.86 -15.66
N PHE A 578 27.11 -29.53 -16.82
CA PHE A 578 27.39 -30.97 -16.89
C PHE A 578 28.83 -31.30 -16.43
N LEU A 579 29.81 -30.46 -16.78
CA LEU A 579 31.19 -30.61 -16.32
C LEU A 579 31.27 -30.45 -14.81
N ASP A 580 30.63 -29.41 -14.25
CA ASP A 580 30.67 -29.11 -12.82
C ASP A 580 30.01 -30.20 -11.95
N LEU A 581 28.88 -30.74 -12.39
CA LEU A 581 28.25 -31.90 -11.74
C LEU A 581 29.19 -33.12 -11.73
N SER A 582 29.89 -33.33 -12.85
CA SER A 582 30.77 -34.49 -13.02
C SER A 582 32.06 -34.35 -12.21
N THR A 583 32.64 -33.15 -12.12
CA THR A 583 33.82 -32.86 -11.28
C THR A 583 33.47 -32.91 -9.79
N THR A 584 32.29 -32.41 -9.41
CA THR A 584 31.79 -32.47 -8.03
C THR A 584 31.70 -33.92 -7.55
N LEU A 585 31.19 -34.84 -8.40
CA LEU A 585 31.18 -36.26 -8.09
C LEU A 585 32.58 -36.86 -8.03
N GLY A 586 33.45 -36.49 -8.97
CA GLY A 586 34.84 -36.95 -9.02
C GLY A 586 35.67 -36.59 -7.79
N ASN A 587 35.39 -35.43 -7.19
CA ASN A 587 36.11 -34.92 -6.01
C ASN A 587 35.44 -35.30 -4.67
N ARG A 588 34.37 -36.10 -4.69
CA ARG A 588 33.62 -36.48 -3.49
C ARG A 588 34.46 -37.34 -2.53
N VAL A 589 34.34 -37.08 -1.24
CA VAL A 589 34.92 -37.89 -0.15
C VAL A 589 33.78 -38.43 0.73
N PRO A 590 33.60 -39.76 0.88
CA PRO A 590 34.37 -40.85 0.28
C PRO A 590 34.16 -40.96 -1.24
N ALA A 591 35.10 -41.66 -1.91
CA ALA A 591 35.08 -41.82 -3.36
C ALA A 591 33.78 -42.45 -3.86
N ALA A 592 33.25 -41.92 -4.97
CA ALA A 592 32.01 -42.38 -5.57
C ALA A 592 32.08 -43.85 -6.03
N SER A 593 30.98 -44.57 -5.84
CA SER A 593 30.81 -45.97 -6.25
C SER A 593 30.50 -46.10 -7.74
N ASP A 594 30.65 -47.30 -8.32
CA ASP A 594 30.26 -47.56 -9.72
C ASP A 594 28.76 -47.25 -9.97
N THR A 595 27.91 -47.46 -8.95
CA THR A 595 26.49 -47.08 -9.04
C THR A 595 26.29 -45.58 -9.11
N ASP A 596 27.07 -44.78 -8.37
CA ASP A 596 26.97 -43.31 -8.41
C ASP A 596 27.37 -42.74 -9.77
N TRP A 597 28.40 -43.33 -10.40
CA TRP A 597 28.85 -42.97 -11.76
C TRP A 597 27.83 -43.36 -12.82
N ASN A 598 27.27 -44.57 -12.74
CA ASN A 598 26.20 -44.98 -13.66
C ASN A 598 24.97 -44.08 -13.52
N GLN A 599 24.59 -43.71 -12.29
CA GLN A 599 23.49 -42.77 -12.06
C GLN A 599 23.82 -41.38 -12.62
N LEU A 600 25.08 -40.91 -12.54
CA LEU A 600 25.47 -39.62 -13.12
C LEU A 600 25.24 -39.61 -14.62
N LEU A 601 25.66 -40.66 -15.33
CA LEU A 601 25.44 -40.77 -16.76
C LEU A 601 23.94 -40.78 -17.09
N GLN A 602 23.13 -41.51 -16.33
CA GLN A 602 21.68 -41.51 -16.50
C GLN A 602 21.07 -40.12 -16.29
N ASP A 603 21.49 -39.41 -15.25
CA ASP A 603 21.02 -38.05 -14.94
C ASP A 603 21.41 -37.07 -16.06
N LEU A 604 22.65 -37.11 -16.56
CA LEU A 604 23.10 -36.28 -17.68
C LEU A 604 22.28 -36.51 -18.95
N LEU A 605 22.05 -37.78 -19.31
CA LEU A 605 21.25 -38.15 -20.47
C LEU A 605 19.78 -37.77 -20.29
N GLN A 606 19.24 -37.90 -19.07
CA GLN A 606 17.88 -37.51 -18.75
C GLN A 606 17.71 -35.99 -18.84
N MET A 607 18.65 -35.20 -18.29
CA MET A 607 18.60 -33.73 -18.39
C MET A 607 18.74 -33.24 -19.85
N GLN A 608 19.58 -33.90 -20.65
CA GLN A 608 19.71 -33.62 -22.08
C GLN A 608 18.41 -33.92 -22.84
N ASN A 609 17.78 -35.06 -22.56
CA ASN A 609 16.55 -35.47 -23.23
C ASN A 609 15.34 -34.61 -22.84
N LEU A 610 15.26 -34.17 -21.58
CA LEU A 610 14.12 -33.41 -21.07
C LEU A 610 14.20 -31.91 -21.41
N VAL A 611 15.37 -31.28 -21.28
CA VAL A 611 15.52 -29.81 -21.36
C VAL A 611 16.66 -29.39 -22.27
N PHE A 612 17.88 -29.88 -22.03
CA PHE A 612 19.10 -29.41 -22.71
C PHE A 612 19.32 -30.12 -24.05
N THR A 613 18.31 -30.10 -24.92
CA THR A 613 18.35 -30.75 -26.24
C THR A 613 19.37 -30.12 -27.20
N CYS A 614 19.83 -28.89 -26.89
CA CYS A 614 20.95 -28.24 -27.57
C CYS A 614 22.28 -29.00 -27.40
N VAL A 615 22.44 -29.81 -26.34
CA VAL A 615 23.63 -30.60 -26.09
C VAL A 615 23.54 -31.93 -26.87
N PRO A 616 24.51 -32.25 -27.75
CA PRO A 616 24.50 -33.54 -28.44
C PRO A 616 24.76 -34.69 -27.46
N LEU A 617 24.11 -35.83 -27.68
CA LEU A 617 24.27 -37.03 -26.83
C LEU A 617 25.74 -37.43 -26.65
N ASN A 618 26.55 -37.34 -27.71
CA ASN A 618 27.98 -37.67 -27.67
C ASN A 618 28.75 -36.79 -26.67
N LEU A 619 28.35 -35.54 -26.47
CA LEU A 619 28.99 -34.64 -25.50
C LEU A 619 28.67 -35.05 -24.06
N CYS A 620 27.48 -35.61 -23.78
CA CYS A 620 27.16 -36.16 -22.46
C CYS A 620 28.09 -37.34 -22.11
N TYR A 621 28.31 -38.24 -23.07
CA TYR A 621 29.24 -39.35 -22.92
C TYR A 621 30.68 -38.86 -22.79
N GLU A 622 31.07 -37.82 -23.53
CA GLU A 622 32.39 -37.20 -23.42
C GLU A 622 32.62 -36.61 -22.03
N VAL A 623 31.72 -35.76 -21.53
CA VAL A 623 31.81 -35.14 -20.20
C VAL A 623 31.90 -36.20 -19.10
N TYR A 624 31.03 -37.22 -19.16
CA TYR A 624 31.08 -38.36 -18.27
C TYR A 624 32.44 -39.08 -18.33
N THR A 625 32.94 -39.36 -19.54
CA THR A 625 34.20 -40.08 -19.74
C THR A 625 35.39 -39.29 -19.21
N VAL A 626 35.44 -37.97 -19.46
CA VAL A 626 36.48 -37.08 -18.92
C VAL A 626 36.50 -37.14 -17.39
N ALA A 627 35.33 -37.07 -16.74
CA ALA A 627 35.25 -37.11 -15.29
C ALA A 627 35.63 -38.48 -14.70
N VAL A 628 35.20 -39.58 -15.34
CA VAL A 628 35.60 -40.95 -14.94
C VAL A 628 37.11 -41.15 -15.08
N LEU A 629 37.70 -40.68 -16.19
CA LEU A 629 39.15 -40.72 -16.38
C LEU A 629 39.89 -39.87 -15.34
N ALA A 630 39.33 -38.73 -14.94
CA ALA A 630 39.89 -37.82 -13.93
C ALA A 630 39.57 -38.20 -12.46
N SER A 631 38.88 -39.32 -12.22
CA SER A 631 38.38 -39.72 -10.89
C SER A 631 39.45 -40.06 -9.82
N GLY A 632 40.73 -40.12 -10.19
CA GLY A 632 41.80 -40.51 -9.26
C GLY A 632 41.79 -41.98 -8.83
N ASN A 633 40.87 -42.81 -9.33
CA ASN A 633 40.71 -44.21 -8.92
C ASN A 633 40.82 -45.16 -10.12
N SER A 634 41.85 -46.02 -10.11
CA SER A 634 42.12 -46.98 -11.19
C SER A 634 40.95 -47.94 -11.46
N ALA A 635 40.15 -48.29 -10.45
CA ALA A 635 38.98 -49.15 -10.65
C ALA A 635 37.86 -48.45 -11.43
N VAL A 636 37.64 -47.17 -11.15
CA VAL A 636 36.66 -46.32 -11.84
C VAL A 636 37.15 -45.98 -13.24
N VAL A 637 38.43 -45.65 -13.42
CA VAL A 637 39.03 -45.42 -14.74
C VAL A 637 38.78 -46.60 -15.70
N ARG A 638 38.81 -47.85 -15.21
CA ARG A 638 38.51 -49.03 -16.03
C ARG A 638 37.06 -49.11 -16.52
N THR A 639 36.11 -48.47 -15.84
CA THR A 639 34.71 -48.45 -16.28
C THR A 639 34.48 -47.52 -17.47
N ALA A 640 35.43 -46.61 -17.78
CA ALA A 640 35.40 -45.76 -18.97
C ALA A 640 35.30 -46.55 -20.29
N VAL A 641 35.76 -47.81 -20.33
CA VAL A 641 35.61 -48.73 -21.47
C VAL A 641 34.14 -48.92 -21.88
N ARG A 642 33.18 -48.71 -20.96
CA ARG A 642 31.75 -48.76 -21.29
C ARG A 642 31.38 -47.71 -22.34
N SER A 643 31.99 -46.52 -22.28
CA SER A 643 31.69 -45.36 -23.14
C SER A 643 32.70 -45.15 -24.26
N LEU A 644 33.98 -45.46 -24.03
CA LEU A 644 35.05 -45.35 -25.02
C LEU A 644 34.93 -46.41 -26.12
N CYS A 645 35.42 -46.07 -27.31
CA CYS A 645 35.68 -47.01 -28.39
C CYS A 645 37.15 -47.43 -28.33
N CYS A 646 37.41 -48.66 -27.89
CA CYS A 646 38.75 -49.16 -27.61
C CYS A 646 39.40 -49.88 -28.81
N HIS A 647 38.59 -50.22 -29.81
CA HIS A 647 39.00 -50.88 -31.05
C HIS A 647 38.11 -50.43 -32.21
N SER A 648 38.69 -50.32 -33.41
CA SER A 648 38.01 -50.03 -34.67
C SER A 648 36.76 -50.89 -34.99
N GLU A 649 36.65 -52.12 -34.47
CA GLU A 649 35.49 -52.99 -34.67
C GLU A 649 34.26 -52.59 -33.82
N GLU A 650 34.45 -51.75 -32.80
CA GLU A 650 33.38 -51.28 -31.91
C GLU A 650 32.72 -49.98 -32.39
N ARG A 651 33.10 -49.49 -33.58
CA ARG A 651 32.72 -48.18 -34.12
C ARG A 651 31.22 -47.89 -34.08
N ASP A 652 30.39 -48.89 -34.38
CA ASP A 652 28.93 -48.72 -34.45
C ASP A 652 28.21 -49.07 -33.13
N ARG A 653 28.94 -49.56 -32.12
CA ARG A 653 28.39 -50.03 -30.84
C ARG A 653 28.61 -49.05 -29.69
N LYS A 654 29.48 -48.05 -29.89
CA LYS A 654 29.92 -47.12 -28.85
C LYS A 654 29.50 -45.69 -29.18
N PRO A 655 29.19 -44.87 -28.17
CA PRO A 655 28.75 -43.50 -28.38
C PRO A 655 29.88 -42.56 -28.83
N LEU A 656 31.13 -42.88 -28.50
CA LEU A 656 32.31 -42.10 -28.86
C LEU A 656 33.08 -42.75 -30.01
N SER A 657 33.64 -41.95 -30.90
CA SER A 657 34.51 -42.46 -31.97
C SER A 657 35.87 -42.90 -31.41
N LEU A 658 36.56 -43.79 -32.14
CA LEU A 658 37.92 -44.22 -31.78
C LEU A 658 38.88 -43.03 -31.67
N GLN A 659 38.85 -42.12 -32.65
CA GLN A 659 39.70 -40.92 -32.65
C GLN A 659 39.48 -40.07 -31.40
N ARG A 660 38.21 -39.78 -31.06
CA ARG A 660 37.91 -38.99 -29.86
C ARG A 660 38.28 -39.72 -28.57
N SER A 661 38.07 -41.04 -28.53
CA SER A 661 38.45 -41.89 -27.40
C SER A 661 39.97 -41.85 -27.14
N VAL A 662 40.78 -41.88 -28.20
CA VAL A 662 42.24 -41.73 -28.11
C VAL A 662 42.62 -40.35 -27.57
N GLU A 663 42.03 -39.28 -28.09
CA GLU A 663 42.28 -37.91 -27.63
C GLU A 663 42.00 -37.72 -26.13
N LEU A 664 40.84 -38.21 -25.64
CA LEU A 664 40.46 -38.09 -24.23
C LEU A 664 41.38 -38.89 -23.31
N VAL A 665 41.75 -40.11 -23.72
CA VAL A 665 42.69 -40.96 -22.97
C VAL A 665 44.07 -40.32 -22.90
N LEU A 666 44.57 -39.77 -24.00
CA LEU A 666 45.86 -39.08 -24.05
C LEU A 666 45.85 -37.83 -23.16
N GLN A 667 44.79 -37.02 -23.22
CA GLN A 667 44.64 -35.84 -22.37
C GLN A 667 44.67 -36.22 -20.88
N ALA A 668 43.88 -37.22 -20.47
CA ALA A 668 43.86 -37.67 -19.08
C ALA A 668 45.22 -38.26 -18.64
N ALA A 669 45.85 -39.09 -19.48
CA ALA A 669 47.16 -39.68 -19.18
C ALA A 669 48.25 -38.62 -19.07
N THR A 670 48.23 -37.61 -19.95
CA THR A 670 49.15 -36.47 -19.92
C THR A 670 48.98 -35.68 -18.62
N ASN A 671 47.73 -35.35 -18.25
CA ASN A 671 47.45 -34.63 -17.01
C ASN A 671 47.94 -35.39 -15.77
N TYR A 672 47.71 -36.70 -15.69
CA TYR A 672 48.25 -37.51 -14.58
C TYR A 672 49.78 -37.60 -14.60
N PHE A 673 50.38 -37.77 -15.78
CA PHE A 673 51.84 -37.81 -15.89
C PHE A 673 52.45 -36.49 -15.44
N ASP A 674 51.92 -35.36 -15.90
CA ASP A 674 52.43 -34.03 -15.61
C ASP A 674 52.20 -33.62 -14.14
N ALA A 675 51.12 -34.10 -13.53
CA ALA A 675 50.80 -33.88 -12.11
C ALA A 675 51.59 -34.78 -11.14
N ALA A 676 52.29 -35.82 -11.63
CA ALA A 676 53.02 -36.74 -10.77
C ALA A 676 54.31 -36.10 -10.22
N ALA A 677 54.51 -36.19 -8.89
CA ALA A 677 55.68 -35.63 -8.21
C ALA A 677 56.91 -36.56 -8.28
N SER A 678 56.73 -37.83 -8.64
CA SER A 678 57.80 -38.82 -8.74
C SER A 678 57.36 -40.06 -9.52
N LEU A 679 58.29 -40.98 -9.82
CA LEU A 679 57.95 -42.25 -10.46
C LEU A 679 57.03 -43.15 -9.59
N THR A 680 57.11 -43.03 -8.28
CA THR A 680 56.30 -43.84 -7.33
C THR A 680 54.92 -43.24 -7.05
N ASP A 681 54.66 -42.05 -7.57
CA ASP A 681 53.39 -41.35 -7.42
C ASP A 681 52.23 -42.20 -7.99
N PRO A 682 51.09 -42.32 -7.29
CA PRO A 682 49.91 -43.03 -7.79
C PRO A 682 49.44 -42.52 -9.16
N ASN A 683 49.66 -41.24 -9.49
CA ASN A 683 49.29 -40.66 -10.78
C ASN A 683 49.99 -41.35 -11.95
N ILE A 684 51.22 -41.85 -11.81
CA ILE A 684 51.89 -42.64 -12.86
C ILE A 684 51.15 -43.95 -13.12
N ARG A 685 50.60 -44.59 -12.08
CA ARG A 685 49.78 -45.80 -12.24
C ARG A 685 48.44 -45.49 -12.89
N LEU A 686 47.85 -44.33 -12.60
CA LEU A 686 46.61 -43.85 -13.23
C LEU A 686 46.85 -43.52 -14.71
N ALA A 687 47.93 -42.81 -15.05
CA ALA A 687 48.33 -42.56 -16.44
C ALA A 687 48.48 -43.87 -17.23
N LYS A 688 49.17 -44.87 -16.66
CA LYS A 688 49.24 -46.22 -17.26
C LYS A 688 47.87 -46.88 -17.39
N SER A 689 47.01 -46.73 -16.37
CA SER A 689 45.65 -47.30 -16.41
C SER A 689 44.84 -46.71 -17.56
N CYS A 690 44.91 -45.39 -17.78
CA CYS A 690 44.27 -44.70 -18.90
C CYS A 690 44.82 -45.20 -20.25
N LEU A 691 46.14 -45.22 -20.44
CA LEU A 691 46.77 -45.62 -21.71
C LEU A 691 46.54 -47.09 -22.08
N ASN A 692 46.23 -47.94 -21.10
CA ASN A 692 45.92 -49.35 -21.31
C ASN A 692 44.45 -49.60 -21.65
N LEU A 693 43.58 -48.57 -21.63
CA LEU A 693 42.18 -48.72 -22.03
C LEU A 693 42.03 -48.94 -23.54
N ILE A 694 42.87 -48.28 -24.34
CA ILE A 694 42.91 -48.50 -25.79
C ILE A 694 43.85 -49.68 -26.07
N THR A 695 43.27 -50.76 -26.59
CA THR A 695 43.98 -52.00 -26.90
C THR A 695 44.52 -52.04 -28.32
N GLU A 696 43.98 -51.21 -29.22
CA GLU A 696 44.48 -51.06 -30.58
C GLU A 696 45.85 -50.35 -30.62
N ASP A 697 46.71 -50.78 -31.52
CA ASP A 697 48.05 -50.21 -31.69
C ASP A 697 47.96 -48.78 -32.22
N ASN A 698 48.06 -47.80 -31.33
CA ASN A 698 48.06 -46.39 -31.66
C ASN A 698 49.44 -45.76 -31.41
N PRO A 699 50.03 -45.07 -32.42
CA PRO A 699 51.37 -44.51 -32.28
C PRO A 699 51.45 -43.45 -31.18
N GLU A 700 50.43 -42.60 -31.02
CA GLU A 700 50.39 -41.52 -30.03
C GLU A 700 50.35 -42.06 -28.60
N ILE A 701 49.52 -43.07 -28.36
CA ILE A 701 49.46 -43.78 -27.07
C ILE A 701 50.78 -44.49 -26.77
N GLN A 702 51.42 -45.04 -27.79
CA GLN A 702 52.72 -45.68 -27.63
C GLN A 702 53.82 -44.67 -27.27
N GLU A 703 53.77 -43.42 -27.75
CA GLU A 703 54.75 -42.40 -27.33
C GLU A 703 54.63 -42.08 -25.84
N GLU A 704 53.40 -41.97 -25.33
CA GLU A 704 53.16 -41.73 -23.91
C GLU A 704 53.59 -42.93 -23.04
N LYS A 705 53.31 -44.17 -23.49
CA LYS A 705 53.82 -45.39 -22.83
C LYS A 705 55.35 -45.44 -22.85
N ASP A 706 55.96 -45.04 -23.96
CA ASP A 706 57.41 -44.97 -24.09
C ASP A 706 58.01 -43.92 -23.15
N LEU A 707 57.38 -42.75 -23.00
CA LEU A 707 57.82 -41.70 -22.08
C LEU A 707 57.79 -42.15 -20.61
N ILE A 708 56.72 -42.85 -20.20
CA ILE A 708 56.64 -43.45 -18.86
C ILE A 708 57.74 -44.50 -18.66
N THR A 709 58.03 -45.30 -19.69
CA THR A 709 59.12 -46.29 -19.66
C THR A 709 60.50 -45.61 -19.62
N ALA A 710 60.69 -44.51 -20.34
CA ALA A 710 61.90 -43.70 -20.30
C ALA A 710 62.15 -43.14 -18.90
N LEU A 711 61.12 -42.64 -18.22
CA LEU A 711 61.21 -42.19 -16.83
C LEU A 711 61.65 -43.33 -15.88
N GLN A 712 61.15 -44.55 -16.09
CA GLN A 712 61.59 -45.72 -15.32
C GLN A 712 63.08 -46.02 -15.53
N LEU A 713 63.54 -45.99 -16.79
CA LEU A 713 64.94 -46.21 -17.13
C LEU A 713 65.86 -45.10 -16.57
N LEU A 714 65.44 -43.83 -16.61
CA LEU A 714 66.18 -42.71 -16.00
C LEU A 714 66.37 -42.92 -14.48
N ASN A 715 65.33 -43.39 -13.80
CA ASN A 715 65.40 -43.71 -12.38
C ASN A 715 66.34 -44.90 -12.06
N GLU A 716 66.49 -45.88 -12.98
CA GLU A 716 67.51 -46.94 -12.83
C GLU A 716 68.94 -46.38 -12.82
N PHE A 717 69.21 -45.34 -13.62
CA PHE A 717 70.45 -44.56 -13.61
C PHE A 717 70.53 -43.54 -12.46
N LYS A 718 69.58 -43.57 -11.51
CA LYS A 718 69.49 -42.66 -10.35
C LYS A 718 69.28 -41.19 -10.73
N ILE A 719 68.70 -40.93 -11.91
CA ILE A 719 68.27 -39.61 -12.31
C ILE A 719 66.83 -39.40 -11.90
N ASN A 720 66.65 -38.60 -10.86
CA ASN A 720 65.35 -38.28 -10.30
C ASN A 720 64.87 -36.95 -10.90
N LEU A 721 64.17 -37.04 -12.03
CA LEU A 721 63.51 -35.89 -12.66
C LEU A 721 62.01 -35.96 -12.44
N LEU A 722 61.38 -34.80 -12.38
CA LEU A 722 59.92 -34.73 -12.44
C LEU A 722 59.46 -35.21 -13.82
N PRO A 723 58.38 -36.02 -13.91
CA PRO A 723 57.75 -36.41 -15.16
C PRO A 723 57.59 -35.23 -16.15
N LEU A 724 57.05 -34.10 -15.68
CA LEU A 724 56.89 -32.89 -16.48
C LEU A 724 58.22 -32.34 -17.04
N GLN A 725 59.31 -32.43 -16.29
CA GLN A 725 60.64 -32.02 -16.77
C GLN A 725 61.14 -32.92 -17.91
N VAL A 726 60.85 -34.22 -17.85
CA VAL A 726 61.21 -35.16 -18.93
C VAL A 726 60.41 -34.85 -20.20
N ARG A 727 59.13 -34.51 -20.07
CA ARG A 727 58.26 -34.10 -21.19
C ARG A 727 58.74 -32.81 -21.85
N LEU A 728 59.03 -31.78 -21.04
CA LEU A 728 59.43 -30.45 -21.51
C LEU A 728 60.89 -30.39 -22.01
N CYS A 729 61.67 -31.45 -21.87
CA CYS A 729 63.06 -31.50 -22.32
C CYS A 729 63.14 -31.51 -23.86
N THR A 730 63.48 -30.37 -24.45
CA THR A 730 63.67 -30.20 -25.90
C THR A 730 64.92 -30.93 -26.39
N GLU A 731 66.04 -30.75 -25.70
CA GLU A 731 67.30 -31.45 -25.99
C GLU A 731 67.39 -32.79 -25.25
N ARG A 732 66.62 -33.78 -25.71
CA ARG A 732 66.55 -35.11 -25.07
C ARG A 732 67.88 -35.84 -24.95
N MET A 733 68.88 -35.49 -25.76
CA MET A 733 70.24 -36.05 -25.65
C MET A 733 70.90 -35.71 -24.31
N ARG A 734 70.60 -34.55 -23.70
CA ARG A 734 71.12 -34.17 -22.38
C ARG A 734 70.72 -35.15 -21.28
N LEU A 735 69.56 -35.80 -21.41
CA LEU A 735 69.11 -36.83 -20.47
C LEU A 735 69.95 -38.10 -20.55
N ILE A 736 70.53 -38.41 -21.72
CA ILE A 736 71.47 -39.50 -21.87
C ILE A 736 72.85 -39.11 -21.35
N GLU A 737 73.26 -37.87 -21.59
CA GLU A 737 74.52 -37.36 -21.03
C GLU A 737 74.49 -37.37 -19.50
N SER A 738 73.38 -36.96 -18.88
CA SER A 738 73.25 -37.08 -17.43
C SER A 738 73.29 -38.54 -16.96
N CYS A 739 72.74 -39.50 -17.73
CA CYS A 739 72.86 -40.93 -17.40
C CYS A 739 74.32 -41.38 -17.45
N LEU A 740 75.06 -40.97 -18.48
CA LEU A 740 76.46 -41.32 -18.64
C LEU A 740 77.35 -40.71 -17.54
N MET A 741 77.01 -39.51 -17.06
CA MET A 741 77.71 -38.84 -15.96
C MET A 741 77.27 -39.31 -14.57
N SER A 742 76.19 -40.09 -14.46
CA SER A 742 75.65 -40.54 -13.16
C SER A 742 76.63 -41.43 -12.38
N ARG A 743 77.40 -42.26 -13.09
CA ARG A 743 78.38 -43.20 -12.53
C ARG A 743 79.54 -43.41 -13.51
N PRO A 744 80.77 -43.61 -13.02
CA PRO A 744 81.95 -43.82 -13.87
C PRO A 744 81.85 -45.02 -14.83
N THR A 745 81.00 -46.00 -14.56
CA THR A 745 80.81 -47.20 -15.40
C THR A 745 79.49 -47.21 -16.16
N ALA A 746 78.72 -46.11 -16.19
CA ALA A 746 77.39 -46.07 -16.80
C ALA A 746 77.41 -46.39 -18.30
N TYR A 747 78.51 -46.10 -19.00
CA TYR A 747 78.71 -46.45 -20.41
C TYR A 747 78.70 -47.96 -20.69
N LYS A 748 78.93 -48.80 -19.66
CA LYS A 748 78.88 -50.28 -19.81
C LYS A 748 77.46 -50.77 -20.07
N ASP A 749 76.46 -50.11 -19.51
CA ASP A 749 75.04 -50.38 -19.70
C ASP A 749 74.49 -49.78 -21.02
N HIS A 750 75.29 -49.79 -22.09
CA HIS A 750 74.96 -49.19 -23.39
C HIS A 750 73.64 -49.71 -24.00
N HIS A 751 73.27 -50.98 -23.76
CA HIS A 751 71.97 -51.51 -24.18
C HIS A 751 70.79 -50.79 -23.50
N LYS A 752 70.91 -50.42 -22.21
CA LYS A 752 69.89 -49.64 -21.50
C LYS A 752 69.85 -48.19 -21.98
N LEU A 753 71.01 -47.60 -22.28
CA LEU A 753 71.10 -46.25 -22.86
C LEU A 753 70.49 -46.19 -24.26
N LEU A 754 70.70 -47.22 -25.08
CA LEU A 754 70.06 -47.36 -26.40
C LEU A 754 68.55 -47.55 -26.28
N SER A 755 68.09 -48.37 -25.33
CA SER A 755 66.67 -48.51 -25.02
C SER A 755 66.05 -47.18 -24.58
N LEU A 756 66.71 -46.46 -23.66
CA LEU A 756 66.29 -45.13 -23.22
C LEU A 756 66.24 -44.13 -24.38
N ALA A 757 67.26 -44.11 -25.24
CA ALA A 757 67.29 -43.26 -26.43
C ALA A 757 66.14 -43.57 -27.38
N HIS A 758 65.79 -44.86 -27.51
CA HIS A 758 64.68 -45.29 -28.33
C HIS A 758 63.34 -44.80 -27.77
N LYS A 759 63.14 -44.94 -26.44
CA LYS A 759 61.95 -44.47 -25.74
C LYS A 759 61.81 -42.94 -25.70
N LEU A 760 62.93 -42.21 -25.60
CA LEU A 760 62.97 -40.74 -25.72
C LEU A 760 62.89 -40.25 -27.17
N ARG A 761 63.00 -41.15 -28.16
CA ARG A 761 62.94 -40.84 -29.59
C ARG A 761 63.96 -39.77 -30.02
N ILE A 762 65.20 -39.93 -29.56
CA ILE A 762 66.32 -39.10 -30.02
C ILE A 762 66.49 -39.27 -31.52
N CYS A 763 66.79 -38.19 -32.25
CA CYS A 763 66.82 -38.17 -33.72
C CYS A 763 65.46 -38.49 -34.39
N GLY A 764 64.33 -38.28 -33.70
CA GLY A 764 63.00 -38.43 -34.30
C GLY A 764 62.72 -39.86 -34.75
N LYS A 765 62.37 -40.06 -36.02
CA LYS A 765 62.06 -41.40 -36.59
C LYS A 765 63.30 -42.16 -37.07
N ASP A 766 64.48 -41.53 -37.13
CA ASP A 766 65.70 -42.17 -37.63
C ASP A 766 66.35 -43.04 -36.55
N SER A 767 65.92 -44.31 -36.48
CA SER A 767 66.47 -45.29 -35.54
C SER A 767 67.96 -45.57 -35.79
N ARG A 768 68.44 -45.43 -37.04
CA ARG A 768 69.82 -45.76 -37.41
C ARG A 768 70.77 -44.63 -37.00
N GLN A 769 70.37 -43.38 -37.25
CA GLN A 769 71.12 -42.22 -36.77
C GLN A 769 71.14 -42.20 -35.24
N ARG A 770 69.99 -42.42 -34.58
CA ARG A 770 69.88 -42.51 -33.12
C ARG A 770 70.90 -43.49 -32.55
N GLU A 771 70.87 -44.73 -33.04
CA GLU A 771 71.75 -45.78 -32.55
C GLU A 771 73.23 -45.39 -32.67
N GLY A 772 73.64 -44.93 -33.86
CA GLY A 772 75.02 -44.50 -34.08
C GLY A 772 75.42 -43.34 -33.16
N THR A 773 74.56 -42.33 -32.97
CA THR A 773 74.87 -41.17 -32.11
C THR A 773 75.09 -41.58 -30.65
N ILE A 774 74.27 -42.51 -30.12
CA ILE A 774 74.43 -43.02 -28.76
C ILE A 774 75.71 -43.84 -28.63
N LEU A 775 75.95 -44.77 -29.57
CA LEU A 775 77.15 -45.62 -29.53
C LEU A 775 78.44 -44.78 -29.62
N VAL A 776 78.47 -43.74 -30.46
CA VAL A 776 79.60 -42.81 -30.52
C VAL A 776 79.81 -42.10 -29.18
N ARG A 777 78.73 -41.59 -28.56
CA ARG A 777 78.83 -40.92 -27.25
C ARG A 777 79.32 -41.87 -26.15
N VAL A 778 78.83 -43.11 -26.14
CA VAL A 778 79.27 -44.18 -25.23
C VAL A 778 80.76 -44.50 -25.43
N ALA A 779 81.21 -44.62 -26.69
CA ALA A 779 82.61 -44.89 -27.02
C ALA A 779 83.54 -43.74 -26.58
N ASN A 780 83.13 -42.49 -26.79
CA ASN A 780 83.87 -41.31 -26.32
C ASN A 780 84.07 -41.34 -24.79
N ILE A 781 83.01 -41.62 -24.04
CA ILE A 781 83.10 -41.66 -22.56
C ILE A 781 83.90 -42.89 -22.08
N ALA A 782 83.77 -44.04 -22.74
CA ALA A 782 84.61 -45.20 -22.44
C ALA A 782 86.11 -44.91 -22.70
N PHE A 783 86.42 -44.16 -23.77
CA PHE A 783 87.77 -43.71 -24.08
C PHE A 783 88.32 -42.72 -23.03
N GLU A 784 87.53 -41.72 -22.63
CA GLU A 784 87.87 -40.78 -21.55
C GLU A 784 88.10 -41.50 -20.21
N ALA A 785 87.31 -42.53 -19.91
CA ALA A 785 87.47 -43.37 -18.73
C ALA A 785 88.65 -44.38 -18.82
N ARG A 786 89.40 -44.38 -19.93
CA ARG A 786 90.50 -45.31 -20.26
C ARG A 786 90.10 -46.80 -20.29
N ASP A 787 88.81 -47.10 -20.47
CA ASP A 787 88.35 -48.47 -20.74
C ASP A 787 88.40 -48.74 -22.24
N TYR A 788 89.63 -48.87 -22.75
CA TYR A 788 89.89 -49.04 -24.17
C TYR A 788 89.32 -50.35 -24.74
N GLN A 789 89.17 -51.37 -23.89
CA GLN A 789 88.59 -52.66 -24.28
C GLN A 789 87.10 -52.50 -24.60
N HIS A 790 86.33 -51.88 -23.70
CA HIS A 790 84.90 -51.59 -23.93
C HIS A 790 84.71 -50.59 -25.08
N CYS A 791 85.58 -49.58 -25.20
CA CYS A 791 85.56 -48.65 -26.32
C CYS A 791 85.79 -49.37 -27.66
N ALA A 792 86.71 -50.33 -27.72
CA ALA A 792 86.97 -51.14 -28.91
C ALA A 792 85.76 -51.99 -29.30
N GLU A 793 85.07 -52.60 -28.34
CA GLU A 793 83.86 -53.38 -28.57
C GLU A 793 82.74 -52.52 -29.18
N ILE A 794 82.50 -51.32 -28.64
CA ILE A 794 81.49 -50.40 -29.17
C ILE A 794 81.88 -49.88 -30.56
N CYS A 795 83.15 -49.57 -30.78
CA CYS A 795 83.66 -49.19 -32.10
C CYS A 795 83.52 -50.32 -33.14
N GLN A 796 83.73 -51.57 -32.76
CA GLN A 796 83.46 -52.72 -33.63
C GLN A 796 81.97 -52.83 -33.97
N GLN A 797 81.06 -52.62 -33.01
CA GLN A 797 79.62 -52.57 -33.29
C GLN A 797 79.25 -51.43 -34.26
N LEU A 798 79.87 -50.25 -34.13
CA LEU A 798 79.70 -49.13 -35.06
C LEU A 798 80.15 -49.49 -36.48
N MET A 799 81.28 -50.20 -36.61
CA MET A 799 81.82 -50.69 -37.88
C MET A 799 80.91 -51.73 -38.54
N GLU A 800 80.47 -52.74 -37.78
CA GLU A 800 79.62 -53.83 -38.26
C GLU A 800 78.28 -53.30 -38.79
N ARG A 801 77.67 -52.35 -38.08
CA ARG A 801 76.40 -51.71 -38.46
C ARG A 801 76.56 -50.55 -39.45
N ARG A 802 77.82 -50.23 -39.83
CA ARG A 802 78.23 -49.19 -40.80
C ARG A 802 77.72 -47.79 -40.43
N HIS A 803 77.90 -47.38 -39.18
CA HIS A 803 77.59 -46.02 -38.74
C HIS A 803 78.78 -45.08 -39.03
N ALA A 804 78.73 -44.37 -40.17
CA ALA A 804 79.81 -43.48 -40.62
C ALA A 804 80.15 -42.36 -39.62
N ILE A 805 79.19 -41.91 -38.81
CA ILE A 805 79.38 -40.87 -37.80
C ILE A 805 80.41 -41.22 -36.69
N GLY A 806 80.80 -42.49 -36.57
CA GLY A 806 81.80 -42.93 -35.59
C GLY A 806 83.26 -42.84 -36.03
N TRP A 807 83.55 -42.30 -37.23
CA TRP A 807 84.91 -42.26 -37.78
C TRP A 807 85.92 -41.60 -36.82
N GLU A 808 85.55 -40.51 -36.15
CA GLU A 808 86.43 -39.73 -35.27
C GLU A 808 86.85 -40.51 -34.02
N ILE A 809 85.92 -41.23 -33.36
CA ILE A 809 86.28 -42.04 -32.18
C ILE A 809 87.05 -43.30 -32.57
N THR A 810 86.76 -43.88 -33.75
CA THR A 810 87.57 -44.99 -34.27
C THR A 810 89.00 -44.55 -34.61
N GLN A 811 89.19 -43.33 -35.09
CA GLN A 811 90.50 -42.71 -35.26
C GLN A 811 91.22 -42.56 -33.92
N GLN A 812 90.57 -41.91 -32.94
CA GLN A 812 91.16 -41.65 -31.62
C GLN A 812 91.62 -42.93 -30.93
N LEU A 813 90.79 -43.99 -30.93
CA LEU A 813 91.16 -45.28 -30.36
C LEU A 813 92.23 -46.01 -31.20
N GLY A 814 92.17 -45.90 -32.52
CA GLY A 814 93.17 -46.46 -33.44
C GLY A 814 94.57 -45.86 -33.25
N GLN A 815 94.65 -44.55 -32.97
CA GLN A 815 95.88 -43.81 -32.73
C GLN A 815 96.35 -43.87 -31.27
N CYS A 816 95.51 -44.35 -30.34
CA CYS A 816 95.83 -44.43 -28.91
C CYS A 816 96.97 -45.41 -28.63
N GLY A 817 98.08 -44.90 -28.09
CA GLY A 817 99.24 -45.70 -27.70
C GLY A 817 99.00 -46.60 -26.47
N GLU A 818 98.07 -46.22 -25.59
CA GLU A 818 97.72 -46.98 -24.38
C GLU A 818 96.88 -48.24 -24.69
N PHE A 819 96.28 -48.34 -25.89
CA PHE A 819 95.55 -49.52 -26.35
C PHE A 819 96.46 -50.49 -27.12
N TRP A 820 96.62 -51.71 -26.61
CA TRP A 820 97.64 -52.67 -27.03
C TRP A 820 97.21 -53.63 -28.16
N ASP A 821 95.91 -53.73 -28.46
CA ASP A 821 95.40 -54.57 -29.56
C ASP A 821 95.61 -53.90 -30.93
N LEU A 822 96.79 -54.14 -31.51
CA LEU A 822 97.20 -53.64 -32.82
C LEU A 822 96.30 -54.12 -33.97
N ALA A 823 95.72 -55.33 -33.86
CA ALA A 823 94.86 -55.88 -34.91
C ALA A 823 93.54 -55.11 -34.99
N THR A 824 92.95 -54.81 -33.83
CA THR A 824 91.75 -53.97 -33.75
C THR A 824 92.05 -52.53 -34.14
N ARG A 825 93.16 -51.93 -33.68
CA ARG A 825 93.58 -50.56 -34.08
C ARG A 825 93.69 -50.38 -35.59
N ARG A 826 94.31 -51.33 -36.29
CA ARG A 826 94.41 -51.27 -37.76
C ARG A 826 93.04 -51.29 -38.44
N ARG A 827 92.09 -52.10 -37.94
CA ARG A 827 90.72 -52.15 -38.45
C ARG A 827 89.96 -50.84 -38.20
N LEU A 828 90.13 -50.24 -37.03
CA LEU A 828 89.52 -48.97 -36.66
C LEU A 828 90.01 -47.82 -37.55
N ILE A 829 91.32 -47.72 -37.80
CA ILE A 829 91.89 -46.71 -38.72
C ILE A 829 91.39 -46.92 -40.15
N ALA A 830 91.32 -48.18 -40.62
CA ALA A 830 90.78 -48.47 -41.95
C ALA A 830 89.32 -48.03 -42.11
N PHE A 831 88.51 -48.17 -41.06
CA PHE A 831 87.14 -47.66 -41.05
C PHE A 831 87.08 -46.13 -41.02
N ALA A 832 87.93 -45.50 -40.21
CA ALA A 832 88.03 -44.04 -40.16
C ALA A 832 88.40 -43.45 -41.54
N LEU A 833 89.38 -44.04 -42.24
CA LEU A 833 89.80 -43.60 -43.59
C LEU A 833 88.67 -43.66 -44.63
N VAL A 834 87.75 -44.62 -44.52
CA VAL A 834 86.63 -44.79 -45.47
C VAL A 834 85.51 -43.78 -45.22
N HIS A 835 85.37 -43.29 -43.98
CA HIS A 835 84.21 -42.51 -43.55
C HIS A 835 84.55 -41.09 -43.05
N CYS A 836 85.84 -40.73 -42.96
CA CYS A 836 86.28 -39.38 -42.64
C CYS A 836 85.99 -38.41 -43.80
N PRO A 837 85.76 -37.12 -43.51
CA PRO A 837 85.64 -36.09 -44.54
C PRO A 837 86.99 -35.88 -45.27
N ASP A 838 86.93 -35.44 -46.54
CA ASP A 838 88.07 -35.41 -47.47
C ASP A 838 89.27 -34.59 -46.95
N ASP A 839 89.02 -33.61 -46.09
CA ASP A 839 90.01 -32.74 -45.44
C ASP A 839 90.82 -33.44 -44.35
N LYS A 840 90.36 -34.60 -43.86
CA LYS A 840 90.98 -35.37 -42.77
C LYS A 840 91.69 -36.65 -43.19
N VAL A 841 91.54 -37.07 -44.45
CA VAL A 841 92.18 -38.27 -45.01
C VAL A 841 93.71 -38.21 -44.93
N GLN A 842 94.31 -37.03 -45.07
CA GLN A 842 95.77 -36.86 -45.06
C GLN A 842 96.38 -36.89 -43.64
N GLU A 843 95.56 -36.62 -42.60
CA GLU A 843 95.96 -36.69 -41.18
C GLU A 843 95.86 -38.10 -40.59
N LEU A 844 95.14 -39.00 -41.28
CA LEU A 844 94.85 -40.39 -40.91
C LEU A 844 95.79 -41.38 -41.61
#